data_AF-A0A0E0QUQ1-F1
#
_entry.id   AF-A0A0E0QUQ1-F1
#
_cell.length_a   1.000
_cell.length_b   1.000
_cell.length_c   1.000
_cell.angle_alpha   90.00
_cell.angle_beta   90.00
_cell.angle_gamma   90.00
#
_symmetry.space_group_name_H-M   'P 1'
#
loop_
_entity.id
_entity.type
_entity.pdbx_description
1 polymer ?
#
loop_
_entity_poly.entity_id
_entity_poly.type
_entity_poly.pdbx_seq_one_letter_code
_entity_poly.pdbx_strand_id
1 'polypeptide(L)'
;MASPPTSESAITSAGSASASGFDCLPDDLVHHVLSFLPAPDAACTSLLSRRWRNLWVSMPCLDIDVSDFHDASQFDRFMDHVLHLLDDSVPLRSFRLRSCWIDDSAVSWLRYAVKRKVPVLEYAERQGYFIHGCHDLISASSYLTKVVLEHVVLHDCHFGPLNNGCPALENLELLEVNIQFTEISSTSLKHLRIVNCMMDCKFWIRTPNLLTMCLDGVECKSSLYWTVLNNRSLFTVLEDWRYQIPAVHSGRSNGQDASVPRDYEDEDLSEDEDEDLSDGHHIEYNILGVLSHARSLKLVAPLREALFEGCLLTCPVFNNLKCLVFGDWCMDFDLYPLRCVLKQSPILEELCVELREKECEYCKEKAPPFSYSYGEILPFKCHRLKTVKIKCGERDERFIALVKLFFKISVCIEKFDLDRWFIAFVTVSSSSSEERNERVAPIDLWGSKLASNFFGCSNSSGKFLDSSVTTQPDRYLIIVTSGGLNQQRTGIVDAVVAARILNATLVVPELDQRSFWKDSSNFSEIFDINWFISFLAKDVNIIKEPPEKGGKAVKPYKMRVPRKCTPKCYLNRVLPALLKKHLFLWLKFRKILSHIAHTTFSLVIQVIRLTKYDYRLSNKLDKDLQKLRCRVNYHALRFTDPIQELGEKLIKRMREKSRHFIALHLRFEPDMLAFSGCYYGGGEKEKRELGSIRKRWKTLHIGDPEKGRRQGRCPLTPEEVGLMLRALGYKSDVHIYVASGEIYGGEDTLAPLKLLFPNYHTKETLSTEEELTPFLAHSSRMAAIDFIVCDGSDAFVTNNNGNMAKILVGRRRYFGHKRTIRPSAKQLYPLFMNRSNISWDAFSSQVQTIQKGFIGEPMEITPGRGEFHANPAACICEKTGIKSVVGSDSRSNRETVNSTEISNKPIGGPTYPIYTDEEADRPDTEDDPSGIGEMIDMEAEDDSLASRVDSVLEEILSD
;
A
#
# COMPACT_ATOMS: atom_id res chain seq x y z
N MET A 1 2.34 -75.90 -35.10
CA MET A 1 1.21 -75.84 -34.14
C MET A 1 0.36 -74.64 -34.57
N ALA A 2 -0.38 -74.77 -35.67
CA ALA A 2 -1.82 -75.13 -35.79
C ALA A 2 -2.72 -73.98 -35.29
N SER A 3 -3.51 -73.21 -36.06
CA SER A 3 -3.83 -73.11 -37.50
C SER A 3 -4.43 -71.70 -37.78
N PRO A 4 -4.33 -71.10 -38.99
CA PRO A 4 -5.11 -69.93 -39.48
C PRO A 4 -6.18 -70.38 -40.53
N PRO A 5 -6.88 -69.58 -41.40
CA PRO A 5 -7.01 -68.11 -41.65
C PRO A 5 -8.48 -67.62 -42.02
N THR A 6 -8.63 -66.43 -42.66
CA THR A 6 -9.71 -65.91 -43.57
C THR A 6 -10.84 -65.02 -42.97
N SER A 7 -11.39 -63.96 -43.59
CA SER A 7 -11.39 -63.40 -44.97
C SER A 7 -11.86 -61.92 -45.00
N GLU A 8 -11.53 -61.20 -46.08
CA GLU A 8 -12.10 -59.91 -46.53
C GLU A 8 -13.61 -59.96 -46.83
N SER A 9 -14.31 -58.81 -46.74
CA SER A 9 -15.16 -58.28 -47.83
C SER A 9 -15.73 -56.89 -47.49
N ALA A 10 -15.68 -55.96 -48.46
CA ALA A 10 -16.32 -54.65 -48.45
C ALA A 10 -17.75 -54.72 -49.01
N ILE A 11 -18.74 -54.08 -48.38
CA ILE A 11 -20.06 -53.73 -48.98
C ILE A 11 -20.57 -52.39 -48.41
N THR A 12 -20.51 -51.38 -49.28
CA THR A 12 -21.44 -50.27 -49.56
C THR A 12 -22.46 -49.75 -48.52
N SER A 13 -22.38 -48.43 -48.31
CA SER A 13 -23.45 -47.42 -48.25
C SER A 13 -24.89 -47.76 -47.84
N ALA A 14 -25.38 -46.90 -46.94
CA ALA A 14 -26.73 -46.37 -46.80
C ALA A 14 -27.62 -46.96 -45.69
N GLY A 15 -27.75 -46.19 -44.61
CA GLY A 15 -29.06 -45.93 -44.00
C GLY A 15 -29.36 -46.55 -42.63
N SER A 16 -28.74 -46.05 -41.56
CA SER A 16 -29.48 -45.79 -40.31
C SER A 16 -28.72 -44.77 -39.46
N ALA A 17 -29.41 -43.70 -39.07
CA ALA A 17 -28.88 -42.54 -38.35
C ALA A 17 -27.82 -42.89 -37.28
N SER A 18 -26.59 -42.41 -37.47
CA SER A 18 -25.60 -42.36 -36.40
C SER A 18 -26.09 -41.35 -35.35
N ALA A 19 -26.47 -41.84 -34.17
CA ALA A 19 -26.66 -41.00 -32.99
C ALA A 19 -25.33 -40.33 -32.64
N SER A 20 -25.06 -39.16 -33.23
CA SER A 20 -23.95 -38.30 -32.86
C SER A 20 -24.43 -37.36 -31.76
N GLY A 21 -24.12 -37.68 -30.51
CA GLY A 21 -24.46 -36.86 -29.35
C GLY A 21 -24.00 -37.46 -28.03
N PHE A 22 -24.07 -36.68 -26.95
CA PHE A 22 -23.72 -37.02 -25.57
C PHE A 22 -24.37 -38.32 -25.03
N ASP A 23 -25.30 -38.92 -25.76
CA ASP A 23 -25.98 -40.18 -25.48
C ASP A 23 -25.11 -41.43 -25.55
N CYS A 24 -23.89 -41.37 -26.08
CA CYS A 24 -22.96 -42.51 -26.17
C CYS A 24 -21.98 -42.64 -24.98
N LEU A 25 -21.97 -41.70 -24.04
CA LEU A 25 -21.03 -41.73 -22.90
C LEU A 25 -21.37 -42.86 -21.92
N PRO A 26 -20.41 -43.64 -21.38
CA PRO A 26 -20.64 -44.57 -20.27
C PRO A 26 -21.18 -43.87 -19.02
N ASP A 27 -22.03 -44.56 -18.23
CA ASP A 27 -22.68 -43.97 -17.04
C ASP A 27 -21.65 -43.45 -16.02
N ASP A 28 -20.51 -44.12 -15.87
CA ASP A 28 -19.42 -43.68 -14.97
C ASP A 28 -18.84 -42.31 -15.38
N LEU A 29 -18.72 -42.04 -16.68
CA LEU A 29 -18.26 -40.74 -17.17
C LEU A 29 -19.34 -39.67 -17.01
N VAL A 30 -20.61 -40.02 -17.19
CA VAL A 30 -21.73 -39.11 -16.94
C VAL A 30 -21.79 -38.75 -15.46
N HIS A 31 -21.68 -39.72 -14.54
CA HIS A 31 -21.59 -39.46 -13.10
C HIS A 31 -20.37 -38.62 -12.72
N HIS A 32 -19.23 -38.82 -13.38
CA HIS A 32 -18.06 -37.96 -13.18
C HIS A 32 -18.33 -36.53 -13.61
N VAL A 33 -18.97 -36.30 -14.76
CA VAL A 33 -19.37 -34.96 -15.22
C VAL A 33 -20.37 -34.33 -14.26
N LEU A 34 -21.43 -35.05 -13.90
CA LEU A 34 -22.46 -34.58 -12.97
C LEU A 34 -21.88 -34.25 -11.59
N SER A 35 -20.82 -34.95 -11.15
CA SER A 35 -20.16 -34.67 -9.87
C SER A 35 -19.49 -33.30 -9.78
N PHE A 36 -19.34 -32.58 -10.90
CA PHE A 36 -18.83 -31.21 -10.96
C PHE A 36 -19.93 -30.15 -11.12
N LEU A 37 -21.20 -30.54 -11.23
CA LEU A 37 -22.32 -29.62 -11.44
C LEU A 37 -23.11 -29.38 -10.14
N PRO A 38 -23.63 -28.16 -9.93
CA PRO A 38 -24.68 -27.92 -8.95
C PRO A 38 -25.90 -28.80 -9.22
N ALA A 39 -26.63 -29.20 -8.18
CA ALA A 39 -27.79 -30.09 -8.31
C ALA A 39 -28.89 -29.55 -9.25
N PRO A 40 -29.21 -28.23 -9.29
CA PRO A 40 -30.17 -27.69 -10.26
C PRO A 40 -29.73 -27.91 -11.71
N ASP A 41 -28.45 -27.70 -12.00
CA ASP A 41 -27.87 -27.89 -13.32
C ASP A 41 -27.82 -29.38 -13.70
N ALA A 42 -27.41 -30.23 -12.75
CA ALA A 42 -27.41 -31.67 -12.89
C ALA A 42 -28.83 -32.19 -13.22
N ALA A 43 -29.84 -31.69 -12.52
CA ALA A 43 -31.24 -32.01 -12.82
C ALA A 43 -31.67 -31.51 -14.20
N CYS A 44 -31.27 -30.29 -14.60
CA CYS A 44 -31.55 -29.75 -15.94
C CYS A 44 -30.93 -30.59 -17.07
N THR A 45 -29.84 -31.32 -16.82
CA THR A 45 -29.29 -32.24 -17.83
C THR A 45 -30.25 -33.36 -18.24
N SER A 46 -31.29 -33.63 -17.45
CA SER A 46 -32.39 -34.53 -17.82
C SER A 46 -33.14 -34.09 -19.09
N LEU A 47 -33.05 -32.82 -19.48
CA LEU A 47 -33.63 -32.27 -20.71
C LEU A 47 -32.78 -32.60 -21.96
N LEU A 48 -31.50 -32.93 -21.78
CA LEU A 48 -30.58 -33.22 -22.89
C LEU A 48 -30.88 -34.59 -23.51
N SER A 49 -31.37 -35.54 -22.70
CA SER A 49 -31.72 -36.88 -23.16
C SER A 49 -32.57 -37.65 -22.14
N ARG A 50 -33.43 -38.53 -22.66
CA ARG A 50 -34.19 -39.50 -21.84
C ARG A 50 -33.28 -40.38 -20.97
N ARG A 51 -32.05 -40.65 -21.41
CA ARG A 51 -31.08 -41.46 -20.65
C ARG A 51 -30.60 -40.72 -19.40
N TRP A 52 -30.34 -39.41 -19.51
CA TRP A 52 -29.80 -38.60 -18.41
C TRP A 52 -30.84 -38.30 -17.33
N ARG A 53 -32.13 -38.39 -17.68
CA ARG A 53 -33.26 -38.21 -16.75
C ARG A 53 -33.21 -39.07 -15.51
N ASN A 54 -32.65 -40.29 -15.60
CA ASN A 54 -32.54 -41.21 -14.48
C ASN A 54 -31.13 -41.26 -13.88
N LEU A 55 -30.11 -40.71 -14.55
CA LEU A 55 -28.71 -40.77 -14.11
C LEU A 55 -28.34 -39.69 -13.09
N TRP A 56 -29.00 -38.53 -13.13
CA TRP A 56 -28.75 -37.49 -12.13
C TRP A 56 -29.26 -37.88 -10.74
N VAL A 57 -30.27 -38.75 -10.68
CA VAL A 57 -30.85 -39.27 -9.43
C VAL A 57 -29.87 -40.18 -8.68
N SER A 58 -28.93 -40.82 -9.39
CA SER A 58 -27.85 -41.64 -8.85
C SER A 58 -26.54 -40.88 -8.69
N MET A 59 -26.55 -39.53 -8.69
CA MET A 59 -25.32 -38.77 -8.66
C MET A 59 -24.59 -38.90 -7.30
N PRO A 60 -23.27 -39.09 -7.30
CA PRO A 60 -22.51 -39.36 -6.08
C PRO A 60 -22.21 -38.11 -5.25
N CYS A 61 -22.46 -36.91 -5.77
CA CYS A 61 -22.14 -35.64 -5.12
C CYS A 61 -23.34 -34.71 -5.21
N LEU A 62 -23.79 -34.18 -4.07
CA LEU A 62 -24.87 -33.20 -4.01
C LEU A 62 -24.27 -31.84 -3.62
N ASP A 63 -24.33 -30.84 -4.52
CA ASP A 63 -23.87 -29.46 -4.28
C ASP A 63 -25.03 -28.50 -4.58
N ILE A 64 -25.51 -27.79 -3.55
CA ILE A 64 -26.70 -26.94 -3.65
C ILE A 64 -26.45 -25.63 -2.95
N ASP A 65 -26.71 -24.53 -3.67
CA ASP A 65 -26.59 -23.17 -3.16
C ASP A 65 -27.94 -22.45 -3.26
N VAL A 66 -28.40 -21.86 -2.16
CA VAL A 66 -29.64 -21.08 -2.11
C VAL A 66 -29.66 -19.92 -3.12
N SER A 67 -28.49 -19.42 -3.54
CA SER A 67 -28.38 -18.36 -4.55
C SER A 67 -28.72 -18.80 -5.97
N ASP A 68 -28.84 -20.10 -6.23
CA ASP A 68 -29.34 -20.64 -7.50
C ASP A 68 -30.87 -20.49 -7.63
N PHE A 69 -31.55 -19.98 -6.59
CA PHE A 69 -33.00 -19.86 -6.50
C PHE A 69 -33.44 -18.40 -6.32
N HIS A 70 -34.66 -18.09 -6.79
CA HIS A 70 -35.20 -16.73 -6.70
C HIS A 70 -35.59 -16.35 -5.26
N ASP A 71 -36.05 -17.32 -4.48
CA ASP A 71 -36.46 -17.15 -3.09
C ASP A 71 -36.22 -18.44 -2.28
N ALA A 72 -36.17 -18.30 -0.95
CA ALA A 72 -35.91 -19.42 -0.03
C ALA A 72 -36.98 -20.52 -0.10
N SER A 73 -38.24 -20.18 -0.40
CA SER A 73 -39.30 -21.19 -0.50
C SER A 73 -39.13 -22.08 -1.74
N GLN A 74 -38.61 -21.54 -2.83
CA GLN A 74 -38.25 -22.32 -4.02
C GLN A 74 -37.10 -23.28 -3.73
N PHE A 75 -36.10 -22.83 -2.97
CA PHE A 75 -34.98 -23.65 -2.52
C PHE A 75 -35.44 -24.79 -1.60
N ASP A 76 -36.27 -24.52 -0.60
CA ASP A 76 -36.77 -25.55 0.32
C ASP A 76 -37.56 -26.64 -0.43
N ARG A 77 -38.48 -26.23 -1.31
CA ARG A 77 -39.24 -27.16 -2.16
C ARG A 77 -38.34 -28.00 -3.05
N PHE A 78 -37.30 -27.38 -3.63
CA PHE A 78 -36.33 -28.10 -4.45
C PHE A 78 -35.54 -29.11 -3.62
N MET A 79 -35.04 -28.71 -2.45
CA MET A 79 -34.31 -29.57 -1.52
C MET A 79 -35.13 -30.79 -1.13
N ASP A 80 -36.35 -30.57 -0.63
CA ASP A 80 -37.23 -31.66 -0.22
C ASP A 80 -37.54 -32.60 -1.39
N HIS A 81 -37.76 -32.05 -2.59
CA HIS A 81 -37.99 -32.86 -3.78
C HIS A 81 -36.76 -33.68 -4.20
N VAL A 82 -35.58 -33.07 -4.21
CA VAL A 82 -34.33 -33.74 -4.60
C VAL A 82 -34.00 -34.87 -3.62
N LEU A 83 -34.06 -34.62 -2.31
CA LEU A 83 -33.75 -35.64 -1.30
C LEU A 83 -34.71 -36.83 -1.35
N HIS A 84 -35.96 -36.60 -1.78
CA HIS A 84 -36.93 -37.67 -2.04
C HIS A 84 -36.68 -38.45 -3.33
N LEU A 85 -36.09 -37.80 -4.34
CA LEU A 85 -35.82 -38.45 -5.63
C LEU A 85 -34.54 -39.30 -5.59
N LEU A 86 -33.49 -38.83 -4.91
CA LEU A 86 -32.17 -39.47 -4.92
C LEU A 86 -32.21 -40.98 -4.62
N ASP A 87 -31.48 -41.76 -5.40
CA ASP A 87 -31.42 -43.21 -5.24
C ASP A 87 -30.63 -43.57 -3.97
N ASP A 88 -31.32 -44.11 -2.97
CA ASP A 88 -30.75 -44.55 -1.69
C ASP A 88 -29.78 -45.74 -1.83
N SER A 89 -29.80 -46.47 -2.96
CA SER A 89 -28.89 -47.60 -3.21
C SER A 89 -27.47 -47.16 -3.58
N VAL A 90 -27.31 -45.91 -4.04
CA VAL A 90 -26.01 -45.36 -4.45
C VAL A 90 -25.40 -44.55 -3.29
N PRO A 91 -24.15 -44.82 -2.89
CA PRO A 91 -23.53 -44.11 -1.78
C PRO A 91 -23.20 -42.66 -2.16
N LEU A 92 -23.63 -41.73 -1.31
CA LEU A 92 -23.29 -40.32 -1.47
C LEU A 92 -21.85 -40.10 -1.00
N ARG A 93 -20.99 -39.61 -1.89
CA ARG A 93 -19.57 -39.33 -1.63
C ARG A 93 -19.36 -37.95 -1.01
N SER A 94 -20.18 -36.97 -1.37
CA SER A 94 -20.12 -35.63 -0.76
C SER A 94 -21.48 -34.97 -0.74
N PHE A 95 -21.74 -34.21 0.33
CA PHE A 95 -22.92 -33.37 0.49
C PHE A 95 -22.47 -31.96 0.82
N ARG A 96 -22.81 -30.99 -0.03
CA ARG A 96 -22.47 -29.57 0.10
C ARG A 96 -23.75 -28.75 0.06
N LEU A 97 -23.97 -27.95 1.10
CA LEU A 97 -25.20 -27.18 1.27
C LEU A 97 -24.87 -25.75 1.69
N ARG A 98 -25.36 -24.77 0.94
CA ARG A 98 -25.31 -23.35 1.32
C ARG A 98 -26.73 -22.82 1.48
N SER A 99 -27.14 -22.55 2.72
CA SER A 99 -28.50 -22.06 3.05
C SER A 99 -28.50 -20.61 3.51
N CYS A 100 -29.68 -19.99 3.61
CA CYS A 100 -29.81 -18.63 4.15
C CYS A 100 -29.51 -18.57 5.66
N TRP A 101 -30.02 -19.54 6.42
CA TRP A 101 -29.89 -19.71 7.87
C TRP A 101 -29.98 -21.20 8.24
N ILE A 102 -29.50 -21.57 9.43
CA ILE A 102 -29.75 -22.85 10.11
C ILE A 102 -31.17 -22.79 10.67
N ASP A 103 -32.10 -23.45 9.98
CA ASP A 103 -33.45 -23.75 10.46
C ASP A 103 -33.65 -25.28 10.59
N ASP A 104 -34.84 -25.68 11.01
CA ASP A 104 -35.20 -27.10 11.14
C ASP A 104 -35.06 -27.87 9.82
N SER A 105 -35.29 -27.21 8.68
CA SER A 105 -35.13 -27.78 7.35
C SER A 105 -33.66 -28.09 7.05
N ALA A 106 -32.77 -27.12 7.25
CA ALA A 106 -31.33 -27.29 7.08
C ALA A 106 -30.77 -28.42 7.96
N VAL A 107 -31.15 -28.45 9.24
CA VAL A 107 -30.75 -29.51 10.18
C VAL A 107 -31.27 -30.88 9.71
N SER A 108 -32.51 -30.95 9.21
CA SER A 108 -33.09 -32.18 8.66
C SER A 108 -32.30 -32.70 7.46
N TRP A 109 -31.90 -31.83 6.53
CA TRP A 109 -31.13 -32.20 5.36
C TRP A 109 -29.69 -32.64 5.71
N LEU A 110 -29.04 -31.99 6.67
CA LEU A 110 -27.74 -32.43 7.19
C LEU A 110 -27.84 -33.82 7.84
N ARG A 111 -28.91 -34.07 8.60
CA ARG A 111 -29.19 -35.39 9.19
C ARG A 111 -29.41 -36.46 8.12
N TYR A 112 -30.08 -36.12 7.02
CA TYR A 112 -30.22 -37.01 5.87
C TYR A 112 -28.85 -37.40 5.31
N ALA A 113 -27.94 -36.45 5.11
CA ALA A 113 -26.59 -36.70 4.62
C ALA A 113 -25.79 -37.65 5.53
N VAL A 114 -25.85 -37.41 6.85
CA VAL A 114 -25.22 -38.29 7.85
C VAL A 114 -25.81 -39.70 7.80
N LYS A 115 -27.13 -39.83 7.69
CA LYS A 115 -27.83 -41.12 7.54
C LYS A 115 -27.41 -41.85 6.26
N ARG A 116 -27.12 -41.13 5.19
CA ARG A 116 -26.56 -41.64 3.92
C ARG A 116 -25.07 -42.00 4.00
N LYS A 117 -24.47 -41.97 5.20
CA LYS A 117 -23.07 -42.38 5.47
C LYS A 117 -22.05 -41.58 4.64
N VAL A 118 -22.34 -40.30 4.42
CA VAL A 118 -21.47 -39.44 3.61
C VAL A 118 -20.09 -39.30 4.26
N PRO A 119 -18.98 -39.42 3.51
CA PRO A 119 -17.64 -39.22 4.06
C PRO A 119 -17.20 -37.76 4.08
N VAL A 120 -17.79 -36.90 3.23
CA VAL A 120 -17.47 -35.47 3.13
C VAL A 120 -18.74 -34.63 3.28
N LEU A 121 -18.78 -33.79 4.31
CA LEU A 121 -19.89 -32.89 4.60
C LEU A 121 -19.39 -31.44 4.62
N GLU A 122 -19.99 -30.57 3.80
CA GLU A 122 -19.68 -29.14 3.76
C GLU A 122 -20.97 -28.32 3.94
N TYR A 123 -20.97 -27.38 4.87
CA TYR A 123 -22.13 -26.55 5.17
C TYR A 123 -21.75 -25.07 5.36
N ALA A 124 -22.53 -24.16 4.76
CA ALA A 124 -22.32 -22.71 4.87
C ALA A 124 -23.63 -21.91 5.00
N GLU A 125 -23.60 -20.79 5.74
CA GLU A 125 -24.71 -19.81 5.83
C GLU A 125 -24.44 -18.53 5.02
N ARG A 126 -25.45 -18.02 4.28
CA ARG A 126 -25.31 -16.85 3.38
C ARG A 126 -25.72 -15.50 3.99
N GLN A 127 -26.68 -15.45 4.93
CA GLN A 127 -27.16 -14.19 5.51
C GLN A 127 -26.90 -14.16 7.02
N GLY A 128 -25.79 -13.53 7.40
CA GLY A 128 -25.40 -13.36 8.80
C GLY A 128 -26.30 -12.37 9.53
N TYR A 129 -27.35 -12.87 10.16
CA TYR A 129 -28.00 -12.22 11.30
C TYR A 129 -28.27 -13.29 12.37
N PHE A 130 -27.58 -13.14 13.51
CA PHE A 130 -27.67 -13.99 14.69
C PHE A 130 -29.13 -14.32 15.07
N ILE A 131 -29.44 -15.59 15.37
CA ILE A 131 -30.36 -16.02 16.45
C ILE A 131 -30.24 -17.54 16.70
N HIS A 132 -30.51 -17.87 17.97
CA HIS A 132 -30.34 -19.12 18.70
C HIS A 132 -31.27 -20.28 18.32
N GLY A 133 -30.69 -21.48 18.28
CA GLY A 133 -31.36 -22.77 18.48
C GLY A 133 -30.33 -23.75 19.05
N CYS A 134 -30.73 -24.60 20.01
CA CYS A 134 -29.88 -25.61 20.66
C CYS A 134 -30.24 -27.00 20.10
N HIS A 135 -29.82 -27.28 18.87
CA HIS A 135 -30.01 -28.59 18.23
C HIS A 135 -28.70 -29.06 17.62
N ASP A 136 -28.37 -30.34 17.76
CA ASP A 136 -27.16 -30.94 17.19
C ASP A 136 -27.11 -30.69 15.66
N LEU A 137 -26.25 -29.76 15.23
CA LEU A 137 -26.10 -29.41 13.81
C LEU A 137 -25.66 -30.63 12.98
N ILE A 138 -24.77 -31.46 13.54
CA ILE A 138 -24.30 -32.70 12.95
C ILE A 138 -24.37 -33.81 13.99
N SER A 139 -25.04 -34.92 13.68
CA SER A 139 -25.07 -36.11 14.53
C SER A 139 -23.79 -36.94 14.40
N ALA A 140 -23.48 -37.73 15.43
CA ALA A 140 -22.33 -38.64 15.44
C ALA A 140 -22.33 -39.59 14.23
N SER A 141 -21.16 -39.78 13.61
CA SER A 141 -20.99 -40.59 12.40
C SER A 141 -19.66 -41.34 12.39
N SER A 142 -19.71 -42.63 12.09
CA SER A 142 -18.50 -43.45 11.87
C SER A 142 -17.94 -43.35 10.45
N TYR A 143 -18.58 -42.58 9.56
CA TYR A 143 -18.21 -42.49 8.14
C TYR A 143 -17.64 -41.12 7.76
N LEU A 144 -17.96 -40.06 8.52
CA LEU A 144 -17.44 -38.72 8.25
C LEU A 144 -15.93 -38.69 8.40
N THR A 145 -15.23 -38.36 7.30
CA THR A 145 -13.77 -38.22 7.23
C THR A 145 -13.33 -36.77 7.10
N LYS A 146 -14.21 -35.92 6.54
CA LYS A 146 -14.01 -34.48 6.37
C LYS A 146 -15.30 -33.72 6.67
N VAL A 147 -15.19 -32.70 7.51
CA VAL A 147 -16.26 -31.75 7.81
C VAL A 147 -15.76 -30.31 7.58
N VAL A 148 -16.52 -29.52 6.83
CA VAL A 148 -16.28 -28.09 6.59
C VAL A 148 -17.50 -27.30 7.04
N LEU A 149 -17.30 -26.33 7.92
CA LEU A 149 -18.35 -25.44 8.42
C LEU A 149 -17.96 -24.00 8.17
N GLU A 150 -18.84 -23.23 7.52
CA GLU A 150 -18.58 -21.86 7.09
C GLU A 150 -19.69 -20.88 7.53
N HIS A 151 -19.32 -19.72 8.08
CA HIS A 151 -20.24 -18.67 8.56
C HIS A 151 -21.25 -19.08 9.66
N VAL A 152 -21.02 -20.19 10.37
CA VAL A 152 -21.95 -20.71 11.41
C VAL A 152 -21.61 -20.28 12.84
N VAL A 153 -22.58 -20.38 13.76
CA VAL A 153 -22.37 -20.27 15.21
C VAL A 153 -22.36 -21.66 15.85
N LEU A 154 -21.25 -22.04 16.48
CA LEU A 154 -21.08 -23.35 17.12
C LEU A 154 -21.04 -23.22 18.64
N HIS A 155 -22.06 -23.75 19.31
CA HIS A 155 -22.08 -23.98 20.74
C HIS A 155 -21.50 -25.36 21.09
N ASP A 156 -21.22 -25.61 22.38
CA ASP A 156 -20.79 -26.93 22.88
C ASP A 156 -21.71 -28.07 22.42
N CYS A 157 -23.03 -27.85 22.42
CA CYS A 157 -24.01 -28.84 21.95
C CYS A 157 -23.87 -29.14 20.45
N HIS A 158 -23.61 -28.14 19.61
CA HIS A 158 -23.47 -28.31 18.16
C HIS A 158 -22.17 -29.06 17.80
N PHE A 159 -21.11 -28.86 18.59
CA PHE A 159 -19.79 -29.40 18.30
C PHE A 159 -19.49 -30.75 18.98
N GLY A 160 -20.18 -31.07 20.08
CA GLY A 160 -19.96 -32.29 20.86
C GLY A 160 -19.87 -33.59 20.03
N PRO A 161 -20.81 -33.85 19.09
CA PRO A 161 -20.76 -35.03 18.23
C PRO A 161 -19.54 -35.07 17.29
N LEU A 162 -19.06 -33.94 16.81
CA LEU A 162 -17.83 -33.86 16.00
C LEU A 162 -16.59 -34.09 16.86
N ASN A 163 -16.60 -33.60 18.11
CA ASN A 163 -15.48 -33.69 19.01
C ASN A 163 -15.21 -35.12 19.48
N ASN A 164 -16.28 -35.87 19.84
CA ASN A 164 -16.15 -37.20 20.45
C ASN A 164 -16.94 -38.32 19.74
N GLY A 165 -17.87 -37.98 18.84
CA GLY A 165 -18.78 -38.93 18.19
C GLY A 165 -18.39 -39.35 16.77
N CYS A 166 -17.28 -38.85 16.23
CA CYS A 166 -16.86 -39.11 14.85
C CYS A 166 -15.46 -39.77 14.78
N PRO A 167 -15.35 -41.11 14.95
CA PRO A 167 -14.06 -41.80 15.05
C PRO A 167 -13.27 -41.85 13.74
N ALA A 168 -13.91 -41.64 12.59
CA ALA A 168 -13.26 -41.58 11.29
C ALA A 168 -12.87 -40.15 10.85
N LEU A 169 -13.19 -39.13 11.66
CA LEU A 169 -12.99 -37.73 11.32
C LEU A 169 -11.51 -37.35 11.40
N GLU A 170 -10.84 -37.32 10.25
CA GLU A 170 -9.44 -36.94 10.17
C GLU A 170 -9.23 -35.46 9.83
N ASN A 171 -10.21 -34.83 9.16
CA ASN A 171 -10.12 -33.46 8.64
C ASN A 171 -11.29 -32.59 9.14
N LEU A 172 -10.98 -31.53 9.87
CA LEU A 172 -11.96 -30.54 10.31
C LEU A 172 -11.55 -29.13 9.88
N GLU A 173 -12.45 -28.44 9.17
CA GLU A 173 -12.27 -27.07 8.70
C GLU A 173 -13.41 -26.17 9.26
N LEU A 174 -13.04 -25.13 10.01
CA LEU A 174 -13.93 -24.11 10.53
C LEU A 174 -13.55 -22.76 9.89
N LEU A 175 -14.47 -22.15 9.14
CA LEU A 175 -14.22 -20.95 8.34
C LEU A 175 -15.23 -19.85 8.72
N GLU A 176 -14.77 -18.70 9.20
CA GLU A 176 -15.65 -17.60 9.61
C GLU A 176 -16.72 -18.01 10.65
N VAL A 177 -16.35 -18.96 11.51
CA VAL A 177 -17.22 -19.54 12.54
C VAL A 177 -17.14 -18.75 13.84
N ASN A 178 -18.28 -18.54 14.50
CA ASN A 178 -18.33 -18.06 15.87
C ASN A 178 -18.33 -19.26 16.84
N ILE A 179 -17.17 -19.53 17.44
CA ILE A 179 -16.91 -20.64 18.36
C ILE A 179 -17.30 -20.21 19.78
N GLN A 180 -18.31 -20.87 20.32
CA GLN A 180 -18.84 -20.67 21.67
C GLN A 180 -18.73 -21.97 22.50
N PHE A 181 -17.71 -22.77 22.21
CA PHE A 181 -17.29 -23.94 22.97
C PHE A 181 -15.83 -23.77 23.42
N THR A 182 -15.41 -24.58 24.40
CA THR A 182 -14.13 -24.37 25.09
C THR A 182 -13.01 -25.31 24.67
N GLU A 183 -13.28 -26.44 24.02
CA GLU A 183 -12.25 -27.43 23.72
C GLU A 183 -12.47 -28.21 22.41
N ILE A 184 -11.40 -28.43 21.64
CA ILE A 184 -11.29 -29.48 20.63
C ILE A 184 -10.34 -30.56 21.14
N SER A 185 -10.82 -31.77 21.38
CA SER A 185 -10.07 -32.88 21.97
C SER A 185 -10.17 -34.20 21.18
N SER A 186 -10.75 -34.15 19.98
CA SER A 186 -10.86 -35.32 19.10
C SER A 186 -9.52 -36.03 18.86
N THR A 187 -9.49 -37.33 19.12
CA THR A 187 -8.30 -38.17 18.98
C THR A 187 -8.10 -38.70 17.55
N SER A 188 -9.14 -38.68 16.72
CA SER A 188 -9.11 -39.09 15.31
C SER A 188 -8.58 -38.00 14.38
N LEU A 189 -8.62 -36.73 14.81
CA LEU A 189 -8.18 -35.60 14.00
C LEU A 189 -6.68 -35.65 13.69
N LYS A 190 -6.37 -35.55 12.40
CA LYS A 190 -5.01 -35.39 11.86
C LYS A 190 -4.78 -33.99 11.29
N HIS A 191 -5.83 -33.37 10.78
CA HIS A 191 -5.79 -32.08 10.10
C HIS A 191 -6.87 -31.15 10.66
N LEU A 192 -6.44 -30.03 11.25
CA LEU A 192 -7.33 -29.02 11.81
C LEU A 192 -7.04 -27.66 11.15
N ARG A 193 -8.08 -27.03 10.60
CA ARG A 193 -8.01 -25.69 10.01
C ARG A 193 -9.10 -24.78 10.60
N ILE A 194 -8.69 -23.68 11.21
CA ILE A 194 -9.57 -22.65 11.78
C ILE A 194 -9.17 -21.32 11.14
N VAL A 195 -10.09 -20.67 10.41
CA VAL A 195 -9.80 -19.48 9.61
C VAL A 195 -10.86 -18.41 9.87
N ASN A 196 -10.45 -17.19 10.21
CA ASN A 196 -11.32 -16.02 10.43
C ASN A 196 -12.43 -16.25 11.48
N CYS A 197 -12.19 -17.12 12.46
CA CYS A 197 -13.17 -17.48 13.49
C CYS A 197 -13.07 -16.57 14.73
N MET A 198 -14.20 -16.33 15.41
CA MET A 198 -14.24 -15.71 16.74
C MET A 198 -14.33 -16.78 17.82
N MET A 199 -13.56 -16.67 18.91
CA MET A 199 -13.59 -17.63 20.03
C MET A 199 -13.50 -16.95 21.42
N ASP A 200 -13.77 -17.72 22.47
CA ASP A 200 -13.50 -17.33 23.86
C ASP A 200 -11.98 -17.43 24.17
N CYS A 201 -11.47 -16.62 25.09
CA CYS A 201 -10.07 -16.64 25.51
C CYS A 201 -9.72 -17.87 26.37
N LYS A 202 -10.71 -18.68 26.76
CA LYS A 202 -10.54 -19.96 27.46
C LYS A 202 -10.60 -21.18 26.53
N PHE A 203 -10.20 -21.05 25.25
CA PHE A 203 -10.28 -22.11 24.25
C PHE A 203 -9.04 -23.04 24.20
N TRP A 204 -9.25 -24.36 24.14
CA TRP A 204 -8.21 -25.39 24.21
C TRP A 204 -8.22 -26.30 22.97
N ILE A 205 -7.04 -26.72 22.52
CA ILE A 205 -6.88 -27.80 21.52
C ILE A 205 -6.04 -28.91 22.15
N ARG A 206 -6.64 -30.08 22.36
CA ARG A 206 -6.04 -31.30 22.93
C ARG A 206 -6.18 -32.48 21.98
N THR A 207 -5.60 -32.36 20.79
CA THR A 207 -5.65 -33.37 19.73
C THR A 207 -4.27 -34.02 19.54
N PRO A 208 -3.98 -35.14 20.24
CA PRO A 208 -2.61 -35.67 20.33
C PRO A 208 -2.03 -36.21 19.02
N ASN A 209 -2.90 -36.58 18.07
CA ASN A 209 -2.52 -37.18 16.78
C ASN A 209 -2.47 -36.15 15.63
N LEU A 210 -2.46 -34.86 15.95
CA LEU A 210 -2.54 -33.80 14.96
C LEU A 210 -1.24 -33.71 14.15
N LEU A 211 -1.33 -33.94 12.84
CA LEU A 211 -0.22 -33.86 11.89
C LEU A 211 -0.05 -32.46 11.32
N THR A 212 -1.16 -31.77 11.05
CA THR A 212 -1.17 -30.39 10.54
C THR A 212 -2.19 -29.52 11.27
N MET A 213 -1.77 -28.31 11.63
CA MET A 213 -2.65 -27.31 12.22
C MET A 213 -2.55 -25.99 11.47
N CYS A 214 -3.69 -25.35 11.20
CA CYS A 214 -3.77 -24.00 10.65
C CYS A 214 -4.71 -23.14 11.50
N LEU A 215 -4.17 -22.08 12.10
CA LEU A 215 -4.92 -21.01 12.77
C LEU A 215 -4.64 -19.72 12.00
N ASP A 216 -5.64 -19.16 11.32
CA ASP A 216 -5.50 -17.97 10.47
C ASP A 216 -6.62 -16.98 10.80
N GLY A 217 -6.32 -15.69 11.02
CA GLY A 217 -7.35 -14.66 11.24
C GLY A 217 -8.26 -14.85 12.47
N VAL A 218 -7.86 -15.61 13.49
CA VAL A 218 -8.69 -15.90 14.68
C VAL A 218 -8.74 -14.72 15.67
N GLU A 219 -9.92 -14.37 16.17
CA GLU A 219 -10.14 -13.27 17.14
C GLU A 219 -10.70 -13.77 18.48
N CYS A 220 -10.29 -13.16 19.61
CA CYS A 220 -10.84 -13.45 20.94
C CYS A 220 -11.79 -12.34 21.43
N LYS A 221 -12.95 -12.72 21.99
CA LYS A 221 -13.99 -11.80 22.49
C LYS A 221 -13.66 -11.02 23.78
N SER A 222 -12.68 -11.41 24.60
CA SER A 222 -12.51 -10.83 25.96
C SER A 222 -11.50 -9.68 26.11
N SER A 223 -11.46 -8.72 25.18
CA SER A 223 -10.57 -7.54 25.28
C SER A 223 -11.10 -6.42 26.22
N LEU A 224 -12.35 -6.52 26.72
CA LEU A 224 -12.97 -5.46 27.52
C LEU A 224 -12.64 -5.49 29.02
N TYR A 225 -12.20 -6.62 29.59
CA TYR A 225 -11.93 -6.71 31.04
C TYR A 225 -10.56 -6.19 31.49
N TRP A 226 -9.62 -5.91 30.56
CA TRP A 226 -8.25 -5.57 30.98
C TRP A 226 -7.99 -4.10 31.33
N THR A 227 -8.98 -3.23 31.13
CA THR A 227 -8.81 -1.79 31.41
C THR A 227 -9.01 -1.43 32.89
N VAL A 228 -9.40 -2.39 33.74
CA VAL A 228 -9.77 -2.13 35.15
C VAL A 228 -8.72 -2.59 36.18
N LEU A 229 -7.74 -3.42 35.82
CA LEU A 229 -6.78 -3.99 36.80
C LEU A 229 -5.35 -3.42 36.71
N ASN A 230 -5.12 -2.39 35.89
CA ASN A 230 -3.78 -1.79 35.71
C ASN A 230 -3.48 -0.61 36.65
N ASN A 231 -4.02 -0.64 37.87
CA ASN A 231 -3.65 0.33 38.90
C ASN A 231 -3.53 -0.34 40.28
N ARG A 232 -2.40 -0.99 40.54
CA ARG A 232 -1.72 -1.00 41.85
C ARG A 232 -0.27 -1.41 41.63
N SER A 233 0.62 -0.43 41.69
CA SER A 233 2.07 -0.60 41.60
C SER A 233 2.61 -1.43 42.77
N LEU A 234 3.65 -2.23 42.51
CA LEU A 234 4.57 -2.86 43.48
C LEU A 234 4.00 -3.99 44.36
N PHE A 235 4.11 -5.23 43.89
CA PHE A 235 4.45 -6.39 44.73
C PHE A 235 5.70 -7.06 44.13
N THR A 236 6.82 -6.33 44.04
CA THR A 236 8.01 -6.49 44.91
C THR A 236 8.79 -7.79 44.70
N VAL A 237 9.80 -7.76 43.82
CA VAL A 237 11.25 -8.12 43.99
C VAL A 237 11.69 -9.32 44.87
N LEU A 238 10.82 -10.13 45.45
CA LEU A 238 11.16 -11.31 46.28
C LEU A 238 10.11 -12.37 45.94
N GLU A 239 10.42 -13.56 45.44
CA GLU A 239 11.34 -14.49 46.08
C GLU A 239 12.33 -15.09 45.08
N ASP A 240 13.52 -14.51 45.10
CA ASP A 240 14.75 -15.13 44.64
C ASP A 240 15.02 -16.42 45.44
N TRP A 241 15.52 -17.45 44.76
CA TRP A 241 16.03 -18.73 45.31
C TRP A 241 15.11 -19.55 46.23
N ARG A 242 14.74 -20.77 45.76
CA ARG A 242 14.64 -22.08 46.47
C ARG A 242 13.59 -22.97 45.77
N TYR A 243 13.77 -24.22 45.34
CA TYR A 243 14.80 -25.24 45.46
C TYR A 243 14.53 -26.29 44.35
N GLN A 244 15.53 -26.62 43.52
CA GLN A 244 15.89 -28.02 43.21
C GLN A 244 17.01 -28.33 44.23
N ILE A 245 16.93 -29.30 45.14
CA ILE A 245 16.84 -30.77 44.98
C ILE A 245 15.95 -31.38 46.12
N PRO A 246 15.61 -32.69 46.18
CA PRO A 246 14.30 -33.26 45.84
C PRO A 246 13.54 -33.94 47.01
N ALA A 247 12.26 -34.22 46.75
CA ALA A 247 11.40 -35.26 47.34
C ALA A 247 10.91 -35.17 48.81
N VAL A 248 9.66 -35.63 49.00
CA VAL A 248 9.10 -36.46 50.11
C VAL A 248 7.76 -35.93 50.71
N HIS A 249 6.68 -36.66 50.36
CA HIS A 249 5.54 -37.18 51.18
C HIS A 249 4.55 -36.27 51.95
N SER A 250 3.26 -36.47 51.58
CA SER A 250 2.10 -36.91 52.40
C SER A 250 1.24 -35.95 53.25
N GLY A 251 -0.09 -36.15 53.13
CA GLY A 251 -1.11 -36.04 54.21
C GLY A 251 -2.08 -34.84 54.10
N ARG A 252 -3.38 -35.04 53.75
CA ARG A 252 -4.60 -35.11 54.66
C ARG A 252 -4.82 -33.82 55.49
N SER A 253 -6.01 -33.23 55.68
CA SER A 253 -7.42 -33.70 55.62
C SER A 253 -8.42 -32.57 55.97
N ASN A 254 -9.64 -32.63 55.40
CA ASN A 254 -11.02 -32.43 55.92
C ASN A 254 -11.55 -31.17 56.66
N GLY A 255 -12.76 -30.76 56.20
CA GLY A 255 -13.97 -30.40 56.98
C GLY A 255 -14.24 -28.89 57.18
N GLN A 256 -15.45 -28.31 57.22
CA GLN A 256 -16.86 -28.76 57.14
C GLN A 256 -17.79 -27.51 57.28
N ASP A 257 -19.02 -27.56 56.73
CA ASP A 257 -20.29 -26.83 57.10
C ASP A 257 -20.34 -25.27 57.19
N ALA A 258 -21.43 -24.52 56.96
CA ALA A 258 -22.80 -24.69 56.44
C ALA A 258 -23.52 -23.30 56.41
N SER A 259 -24.61 -23.20 55.62
CA SER A 259 -25.84 -22.37 55.80
C SER A 259 -25.93 -20.87 55.41
N VAL A 260 -27.05 -20.58 54.72
CA VAL A 260 -27.67 -19.33 54.17
C VAL A 260 -28.97 -19.09 55.01
N PRO A 261 -29.59 -17.89 55.26
CA PRO A 261 -30.21 -17.02 54.21
C PRO A 261 -30.60 -15.51 54.51
N ARG A 262 -30.91 -14.75 53.41
CA ARG A 262 -31.95 -13.68 53.23
C ARG A 262 -31.89 -12.40 54.12
N ASP A 263 -32.24 -11.15 53.75
CA ASP A 263 -33.20 -10.54 52.81
C ASP A 263 -33.05 -8.97 52.81
N TYR A 264 -33.41 -8.29 51.69
CA TYR A 264 -33.94 -6.91 51.46
C TYR A 264 -33.23 -5.54 51.80
N GLU A 265 -33.30 -4.66 50.77
CA GLU A 265 -33.51 -3.19 50.71
C GLU A 265 -32.34 -2.15 50.68
N ASP A 266 -32.13 -1.60 49.47
CA ASP A 266 -32.01 -0.20 49.00
C ASP A 266 -31.10 0.91 49.63
N GLU A 267 -30.51 1.66 48.69
CA GLU A 267 -30.00 3.05 48.68
C GLU A 267 -28.56 3.39 49.17
N ASP A 268 -27.70 3.64 48.16
CA ASP A 268 -26.79 4.79 47.97
C ASP A 268 -25.92 5.31 49.15
N LEU A 269 -24.60 5.03 49.09
CA LEU A 269 -23.50 6.00 48.90
C LEU A 269 -22.14 5.46 49.40
N SER A 270 -21.16 5.51 48.48
CA SER A 270 -19.71 5.71 48.67
C SER A 270 -18.88 4.86 49.65
N GLU A 271 -17.85 4.24 49.03
CA GLU A 271 -16.47 4.02 49.51
C GLU A 271 -16.12 2.76 50.34
N ASP A 272 -14.97 2.19 49.92
CA ASP A 272 -14.08 1.19 50.53
C ASP A 272 -14.45 -0.30 50.40
N GLU A 273 -13.83 -1.05 49.48
CA GLU A 273 -12.54 -1.80 49.59
C GLU A 273 -12.57 -2.94 50.62
N ASP A 274 -12.58 -4.18 50.13
CA ASP A 274 -11.78 -5.35 50.56
C ASP A 274 -12.24 -6.58 49.72
N GLU A 275 -11.47 -7.01 48.71
CA GLU A 275 -10.42 -8.04 48.83
C GLU A 275 -10.96 -9.42 49.27
N ASP A 276 -11.58 -10.15 48.33
CA ASP A 276 -11.53 -11.62 48.35
C ASP A 276 -10.37 -12.11 47.49
N LEU A 277 -9.27 -12.31 48.19
CA LEU A 277 -8.08 -13.03 47.78
C LEU A 277 -8.37 -14.53 47.63
N SER A 278 -7.69 -15.11 46.64
CA SER A 278 -7.43 -16.54 46.43
C SER A 278 -8.54 -17.38 45.76
N ASP A 279 -8.41 -17.53 44.45
CA ASP A 279 -7.74 -18.76 44.00
C ASP A 279 -6.84 -18.44 42.81
N GLY A 280 -5.53 -18.52 43.03
CA GLY A 280 -4.50 -18.31 42.02
C GLY A 280 -4.50 -19.46 41.02
N HIS A 281 -5.51 -19.52 40.15
CA HIS A 281 -5.39 -20.29 38.92
C HIS A 281 -4.51 -19.51 37.96
N HIS A 282 -3.20 -19.78 38.04
CA HIS A 282 -2.30 -19.61 36.92
C HIS A 282 -2.95 -20.29 35.70
N ILE A 283 -3.47 -19.48 34.78
CA ILE A 283 -3.97 -19.97 33.50
C ILE A 283 -2.74 -20.40 32.71
N GLU A 284 -2.40 -21.68 32.79
CA GLU A 284 -1.45 -22.31 31.88
C GLU A 284 -2.07 -22.37 30.49
N TYR A 285 -1.82 -21.34 29.69
CA TYR A 285 -1.96 -21.47 28.24
C TYR A 285 -0.94 -22.52 27.80
N ASN A 286 -1.38 -23.67 27.31
CA ASN A 286 -0.49 -24.71 26.78
C ASN A 286 -0.95 -25.18 25.40
N ILE A 287 -1.21 -24.22 24.49
CA ILE A 287 -1.47 -24.49 23.08
C ILE A 287 -0.26 -25.21 22.45
N LEU A 288 0.96 -24.92 22.92
CA LEU A 288 2.19 -25.44 22.33
C LEU A 288 2.51 -26.90 22.70
N GLY A 289 2.13 -27.39 23.88
CA GLY A 289 2.44 -28.76 24.34
C GLY A 289 1.92 -29.85 23.40
N VAL A 290 0.78 -29.61 22.77
CA VAL A 290 0.11 -30.51 21.83
C VAL A 290 0.78 -30.49 20.44
N LEU A 291 1.60 -29.49 20.13
CA LEU A 291 2.25 -29.31 18.83
C LEU A 291 3.57 -30.07 18.69
N SER A 292 4.06 -30.73 19.75
CA SER A 292 5.30 -31.51 19.73
C SER A 292 5.32 -32.63 18.67
N HIS A 293 4.15 -33.13 18.29
CA HIS A 293 3.97 -34.17 17.28
C HIS A 293 3.65 -33.64 15.88
N ALA A 294 3.33 -32.35 15.74
CA ALA A 294 2.93 -31.76 14.47
C ALA A 294 4.10 -31.68 13.48
N ARG A 295 3.82 -32.03 12.22
CA ARG A 295 4.81 -31.95 11.13
C ARG A 295 4.77 -30.62 10.39
N SER A 296 3.60 -30.00 10.33
CA SER A 296 3.35 -28.72 9.67
C SER A 296 2.44 -27.83 10.51
N LEU A 297 2.85 -26.58 10.75
CA LEU A 297 2.08 -25.60 11.53
C LEU A 297 1.91 -24.30 10.75
N LYS A 298 0.70 -23.75 10.74
CA LYS A 298 0.40 -22.39 10.27
C LYS A 298 -0.29 -21.59 11.38
N LEU A 299 0.34 -20.50 11.83
CA LEU A 299 -0.09 -19.66 12.94
C LEU A 299 -0.10 -18.18 12.51
N VAL A 300 -1.13 -17.77 11.77
CA VAL A 300 -1.29 -16.45 11.14
C VAL A 300 -2.53 -15.75 11.71
N ALA A 301 -2.63 -15.66 13.04
CA ALA A 301 -3.75 -15.00 13.73
C ALA A 301 -3.26 -13.79 14.55
N PRO A 302 -4.08 -12.73 14.74
CA PRO A 302 -3.78 -11.62 15.65
C PRO A 302 -3.95 -12.06 17.11
N LEU A 303 -3.04 -12.90 17.59
CA LEU A 303 -3.06 -13.40 18.97
C LEU A 303 -2.17 -12.45 19.81
N ARG A 304 -2.77 -11.48 20.52
CA ARG A 304 -2.01 -10.55 21.38
C ARG A 304 -1.47 -11.25 22.65
N GLU A 305 -0.31 -10.78 23.11
CA GLU A 305 0.45 -11.00 24.36
C GLU A 305 0.06 -12.19 25.27
N ALA A 306 -1.15 -12.26 25.84
CA ALA A 306 -1.46 -13.19 26.93
C ALA A 306 -1.46 -14.70 26.56
N LEU A 307 -1.86 -15.08 25.34
CA LEU A 307 -1.98 -16.50 24.96
C LEU A 307 -0.62 -17.18 24.73
N PHE A 308 0.41 -16.43 24.31
CA PHE A 308 1.71 -16.98 23.92
C PHE A 308 2.87 -16.57 24.83
N GLU A 309 2.81 -15.46 25.57
CA GLU A 309 3.89 -15.09 26.50
C GLU A 309 4.14 -16.17 27.56
N GLY A 310 3.06 -16.74 28.14
CA GLY A 310 3.16 -17.87 29.07
C GLY A 310 3.63 -19.17 28.40
N CYS A 311 3.15 -19.47 27.18
CA CYS A 311 3.54 -20.67 26.43
C CYS A 311 5.01 -20.66 25.96
N LEU A 312 5.55 -19.48 25.61
CA LEU A 312 6.90 -19.36 25.05
C LEU A 312 7.99 -19.52 26.11
N LEU A 313 7.68 -19.29 27.39
CA LEU A 313 8.57 -19.58 28.52
C LEU A 313 8.77 -21.09 28.74
N THR A 314 7.75 -21.91 28.41
CA THR A 314 7.75 -23.37 28.52
C THR A 314 7.87 -24.08 27.17
N CYS A 315 8.23 -23.34 26.11
CA CYS A 315 8.15 -23.78 24.71
C CYS A 315 8.72 -25.20 24.50
N PRO A 316 7.88 -26.19 24.10
CA PRO A 316 8.31 -27.56 23.94
C PRO A 316 9.21 -27.72 22.71
N VAL A 317 10.03 -28.77 22.71
CA VAL A 317 10.86 -29.10 21.54
C VAL A 317 9.96 -29.67 20.44
N PHE A 318 9.97 -29.02 19.27
CA PHE A 318 9.23 -29.44 18.09
C PHE A 318 10.00 -30.51 17.32
N ASN A 319 9.98 -31.75 17.84
CA ASN A 319 10.80 -32.85 17.33
C ASN A 319 10.44 -33.28 15.89
N ASN A 320 9.22 -33.02 15.44
CA ASN A 320 8.71 -33.47 14.14
C ASN A 320 8.43 -32.33 13.14
N LEU A 321 8.61 -31.08 13.54
CA LEU A 321 8.20 -29.92 12.76
C LEU A 321 9.16 -29.67 11.59
N LYS A 322 8.65 -29.84 10.36
CA LYS A 322 9.40 -29.61 9.12
C LYS A 322 9.00 -28.33 8.40
N CYS A 323 7.74 -27.91 8.53
CA CYS A 323 7.20 -26.71 7.88
C CYS A 323 6.50 -25.82 8.90
N LEU A 324 6.86 -24.55 8.95
CA LEU A 324 6.26 -23.55 9.83
C LEU A 324 5.82 -22.33 9.03
N VAL A 325 4.58 -21.89 9.18
CA VAL A 325 4.05 -20.63 8.66
C VAL A 325 3.67 -19.73 9.84
N PHE A 326 4.17 -18.50 9.87
CA PHE A 326 4.09 -17.61 11.03
C PHE A 326 3.57 -16.23 10.64
N GLY A 327 2.59 -15.71 11.38
CA GLY A 327 1.97 -14.42 11.10
C GLY A 327 2.73 -13.21 11.63
N ASP A 328 2.20 -12.02 11.38
CA ASP A 328 2.76 -10.71 11.77
C ASP A 328 3.23 -10.59 13.22
N TRP A 329 2.58 -11.27 14.16
CA TRP A 329 2.92 -11.26 15.60
C TRP A 329 4.32 -11.85 15.89
N CYS A 330 4.91 -12.55 14.93
CA CYS A 330 6.29 -12.99 15.03
C CYS A 330 7.29 -11.83 15.14
N MET A 331 6.86 -10.62 14.80
CA MET A 331 7.63 -9.38 14.83
C MET A 331 7.68 -8.72 16.22
N ASP A 332 6.83 -9.15 17.15
CA ASP A 332 6.74 -8.56 18.48
C ASP A 332 8.02 -8.79 19.29
N PHE A 333 8.30 -7.87 20.22
CA PHE A 333 9.45 -7.91 21.13
C PHE A 333 10.79 -8.22 20.44
N ASP A 334 11.11 -7.50 19.36
CA ASP A 334 12.34 -7.71 18.56
C ASP A 334 12.49 -9.17 18.09
N LEU A 335 11.41 -9.70 17.50
CA LEU A 335 11.33 -11.05 16.93
C LEU A 335 11.44 -12.18 17.98
N TYR A 336 11.15 -11.93 19.26
CA TYR A 336 11.27 -12.92 20.33
C TYR A 336 10.48 -14.22 20.06
N PRO A 337 9.20 -14.19 19.62
CA PRO A 337 8.45 -15.42 19.35
C PRO A 337 9.09 -16.26 18.24
N LEU A 338 9.53 -15.61 17.16
CA LEU A 338 10.21 -16.27 16.06
C LEU A 338 11.53 -16.90 16.52
N ARG A 339 12.30 -16.19 17.35
CA ARG A 339 13.56 -16.70 17.92
C ARG A 339 13.35 -17.94 18.78
N CYS A 340 12.31 -17.94 19.62
CA CYS A 340 12.01 -19.06 20.52
C CYS A 340 11.64 -20.33 19.73
N VAL A 341 10.69 -20.23 18.79
CA VAL A 341 10.25 -21.38 17.98
C VAL A 341 11.37 -21.92 17.10
N LEU A 342 12.19 -21.05 16.48
CA LEU A 342 13.33 -21.49 15.67
C LEU A 342 14.40 -22.24 16.48
N LYS A 343 14.66 -21.80 17.73
CA LYS A 343 15.60 -22.49 18.63
C LYS A 343 15.10 -23.87 19.04
N GLN A 344 13.78 -24.04 19.20
CA GLN A 344 13.16 -25.29 19.61
C GLN A 344 12.77 -26.23 18.45
N SER A 345 13.14 -25.89 17.20
CA SER A 345 12.77 -26.65 15.99
C SER A 345 14.01 -27.22 15.27
N PRO A 346 14.66 -28.28 15.80
CA PRO A 346 15.97 -28.74 15.33
C PRO A 346 15.97 -29.32 13.91
N ILE A 347 14.82 -29.74 13.39
CA ILE A 347 14.68 -30.36 12.07
C ILE A 347 13.87 -29.54 11.07
N LEU A 348 13.59 -28.27 11.37
CA LEU A 348 12.82 -27.39 10.50
C LEU A 348 13.48 -27.27 9.13
N GLU A 349 12.75 -27.58 8.06
CA GLU A 349 13.25 -27.54 6.68
C GLU A 349 12.74 -26.30 5.93
N GLU A 350 11.51 -25.87 6.22
CA GLU A 350 10.84 -24.75 5.57
C GLU A 350 10.19 -23.80 6.57
N LEU A 351 10.47 -22.51 6.44
CA LEU A 351 9.83 -21.44 7.21
C LEU A 351 9.11 -20.49 6.24
N CYS A 352 7.86 -20.13 6.52
CA CYS A 352 7.13 -19.09 5.83
C CYS A 352 6.70 -18.02 6.84
N VAL A 353 6.96 -16.74 6.57
CA VAL A 353 6.46 -15.63 7.40
C VAL A 353 5.41 -14.87 6.60
N GLU A 354 4.17 -14.78 7.07
CA GLU A 354 3.06 -14.07 6.44
C GLU A 354 2.78 -12.76 7.18
N LEU A 355 3.17 -11.65 6.56
CA LEU A 355 2.94 -10.29 7.02
C LEU A 355 1.72 -9.71 6.28
N ARG A 356 0.64 -9.42 7.00
CA ARG A 356 -0.62 -8.89 6.46
C ARG A 356 -0.52 -7.37 6.22
N GLU A 357 -1.17 -6.88 5.17
CA GLU A 357 -1.10 -5.47 4.71
C GLU A 357 -1.81 -4.46 5.65
N LYS A 358 -2.74 -4.92 6.47
CA LYS A 358 -3.45 -4.07 7.44
C LYS A 358 -2.82 -4.24 8.82
N GLU A 359 -2.16 -3.19 9.31
CA GLU A 359 -2.03 -3.01 10.75
C GLU A 359 -3.44 -2.97 11.34
N CYS A 360 -3.75 -3.93 12.22
CA CYS A 360 -5.02 -3.95 12.93
C CYS A 360 -5.18 -2.63 13.70
N GLU A 361 -6.24 -1.89 13.39
CA GLU A 361 -6.53 -0.57 13.97
C GLU A 361 -6.72 -0.67 15.50
N TYR A 362 -7.19 -1.83 15.98
CA TYR A 362 -7.33 -2.19 17.39
C TYR A 362 -5.97 -2.41 18.10
N CYS A 363 -4.91 -2.78 17.36
CA CYS A 363 -3.57 -2.98 17.89
C CYS A 363 -2.81 -1.67 18.15
N LYS A 364 -3.32 -0.52 17.69
CA LYS A 364 -2.71 0.81 17.91
C LYS A 364 -2.92 1.36 19.31
N GLU A 365 -3.98 0.96 20.00
CA GLU A 365 -4.41 1.68 21.21
C GLU A 365 -3.75 1.23 22.50
N LYS A 366 -3.03 0.10 22.54
CA LYS A 366 -2.38 -0.37 23.78
C LYS A 366 -1.11 -1.16 23.49
N ALA A 367 -0.04 -0.53 23.01
CA ALA A 367 1.29 -1.09 23.19
C ALA A 367 1.77 -0.63 24.57
N PRO A 368 1.97 -1.52 25.55
CA PRO A 368 2.40 -1.09 26.88
C PRO A 368 3.86 -0.60 26.82
N PRO A 369 4.26 0.35 27.69
CA PRO A 369 5.60 0.89 27.73
C PRO A 369 6.53 -0.06 28.51
N PHE A 370 6.76 -1.27 28.02
CA PHE A 370 7.76 -2.17 28.62
C PHE A 370 8.94 -2.37 27.68
N SER A 371 9.95 -1.53 27.91
CA SER A 371 11.31 -1.68 27.38
C SER A 371 12.05 -2.71 28.23
N TYR A 372 11.89 -3.99 27.95
CA TYR A 372 12.87 -5.00 28.38
C TYR A 372 13.98 -5.08 27.34
N SER A 373 15.21 -4.76 27.76
CA SER A 373 16.42 -5.06 27.02
C SER A 373 16.69 -6.57 27.12
N TYR A 374 16.12 -7.36 26.21
CA TYR A 374 16.55 -8.74 26.03
C TYR A 374 17.99 -8.73 25.51
N GLY A 375 18.92 -9.26 26.31
CA GLY A 375 20.37 -9.12 26.14
C GLY A 375 20.95 -9.51 24.78
N GLU A 376 22.24 -9.19 24.60
CA GLU A 376 22.98 -9.37 23.35
C GLU A 376 22.81 -10.77 22.73
N ILE A 377 22.63 -10.77 21.41
CA ILE A 377 22.36 -11.95 20.60
C ILE A 377 23.65 -12.76 20.42
N LEU A 378 23.71 -13.95 21.02
CA LEU A 378 24.67 -14.98 20.59
C LEU A 378 24.18 -15.61 19.26
N PRO A 379 25.04 -15.74 18.24
CA PRO A 379 24.67 -16.39 16.99
C PRO A 379 24.33 -17.87 17.21
N PHE A 380 23.19 -18.33 16.70
CA PHE A 380 22.79 -19.75 16.69
C PHE A 380 22.47 -20.21 15.27
N LYS A 381 22.68 -21.51 14.98
CA LYS A 381 22.56 -22.09 13.64
C LYS A 381 21.37 -23.03 13.51
N CYS A 382 20.53 -22.81 12.50
CA CYS A 382 19.45 -23.73 12.08
C CYS A 382 19.97 -24.66 10.97
N HIS A 383 20.59 -25.77 11.34
CA HIS A 383 21.36 -26.63 10.42
C HIS A 383 20.54 -27.33 9.31
N ARG A 384 19.22 -27.44 9.46
CA ARG A 384 18.34 -28.14 8.49
C ARG A 384 17.40 -27.22 7.71
N LEU A 385 17.39 -25.92 8.01
CA LEU A 385 16.52 -24.96 7.34
C LEU A 385 17.02 -24.77 5.90
N LYS A 386 16.23 -25.19 4.92
CA LYS A 386 16.58 -25.14 3.49
C LYS A 386 15.99 -23.92 2.82
N THR A 387 14.77 -23.56 3.21
CA THR A 387 13.98 -22.54 2.53
C THR A 387 13.29 -21.62 3.54
N VAL A 388 13.47 -20.32 3.37
CA VAL A 388 12.63 -19.30 4.02
C VAL A 388 11.82 -18.58 2.96
N LYS A 389 10.51 -18.54 3.16
CA LYS A 389 9.53 -17.79 2.38
C LYS A 389 9.08 -16.61 3.22
N ILE A 390 9.10 -15.40 2.69
CA ILE A 390 8.49 -14.25 3.37
C ILE A 390 7.41 -13.71 2.46
N LYS A 391 6.15 -13.85 2.90
CA LYS A 391 4.95 -13.26 2.32
C LYS A 391 4.72 -11.89 2.95
N CYS A 392 4.84 -10.82 2.19
CA CYS A 392 4.55 -9.49 2.70
C CYS A 392 4.02 -8.56 1.61
N GLY A 393 3.39 -7.46 2.01
CA GLY A 393 2.95 -6.42 1.10
C GLY A 393 4.13 -5.75 0.38
N GLU A 394 3.83 -5.04 -0.72
CA GLU A 394 4.85 -4.27 -1.45
C GLU A 394 5.45 -3.19 -0.55
N ARG A 395 6.73 -3.36 -0.15
CA ARG A 395 7.51 -2.43 0.71
C ARG A 395 7.19 -2.52 2.20
N ASP A 396 6.86 -3.70 2.70
CA ASP A 396 6.73 -3.94 4.14
C ASP A 396 8.09 -3.78 4.87
N GLU A 397 8.22 -2.81 5.79
CA GLU A 397 9.48 -2.55 6.51
C GLU A 397 9.89 -3.70 7.43
N ARG A 398 8.92 -4.50 7.90
CA ARG A 398 9.13 -5.69 8.73
C ARG A 398 9.97 -6.74 8.00
N PHE A 399 9.93 -6.75 6.66
CA PHE A 399 10.80 -7.59 5.81
C PHE A 399 12.28 -7.36 6.11
N ILE A 400 12.71 -6.11 6.34
CA ILE A 400 14.13 -5.79 6.58
C ILE A 400 14.57 -6.34 7.94
N ALA A 401 13.71 -6.28 8.96
CA ALA A 401 14.00 -6.85 10.28
C ALA A 401 14.14 -8.38 10.22
N LEU A 402 13.25 -9.06 9.47
CA LEU A 402 13.35 -10.49 9.20
C LEU A 402 14.64 -10.84 8.45
N VAL A 403 14.98 -10.10 7.40
CA VAL A 403 16.21 -10.29 6.63
C VAL A 403 17.45 -10.08 7.50
N LYS A 404 17.48 -9.06 8.37
CA LYS A 404 18.58 -8.85 9.34
C LYS A 404 18.73 -10.03 10.30
N LEU A 405 17.63 -10.58 10.80
CA LEU A 405 17.66 -11.79 11.63
C LEU A 405 18.25 -12.97 10.85
N PHE A 406 17.80 -13.20 9.61
CA PHE A 406 18.32 -14.30 8.78
C PHE A 406 19.79 -14.12 8.37
N PHE A 407 20.27 -12.88 8.19
CA PHE A 407 21.70 -12.60 8.04
C PHE A 407 22.50 -13.00 9.29
N LYS A 408 21.99 -12.72 10.49
CA LYS A 408 22.62 -13.16 11.76
C LYS A 408 22.62 -14.69 11.90
N ILE A 409 21.68 -15.39 11.29
CA ILE A 409 21.57 -16.87 11.28
C ILE A 409 22.40 -17.49 10.12
N SER A 410 23.14 -16.69 9.34
CA SER A 410 24.00 -17.11 8.20
C SER A 410 23.23 -17.76 7.02
N VAL A 411 22.23 -17.06 6.48
CA VAL A 411 21.32 -17.58 5.42
C VAL A 411 21.51 -16.77 4.11
N CYS A 412 21.69 -17.42 2.95
CA CYS A 412 21.91 -16.77 1.63
C CYS A 412 20.58 -16.55 0.86
N ILE A 413 20.41 -15.42 0.16
CA ILE A 413 19.17 -15.12 -0.59
C ILE A 413 19.43 -15.33 -2.09
N GLU A 414 18.86 -16.38 -2.71
CA GLU A 414 19.18 -16.71 -4.12
C GLU A 414 18.07 -16.37 -5.14
N LYS A 415 16.82 -16.08 -4.73
CA LYS A 415 15.74 -15.84 -5.72
C LYS A 415 14.68 -14.82 -5.31
N PHE A 416 14.27 -14.02 -6.29
CA PHE A 416 13.19 -13.03 -6.18
C PHE A 416 12.25 -13.19 -7.38
N ASP A 417 10.96 -13.40 -7.15
CA ASP A 417 9.93 -13.44 -8.20
C ASP A 417 8.77 -12.49 -7.84
N LEU A 418 8.19 -11.86 -8.86
CA LEU A 418 7.26 -10.74 -8.72
C LEU A 418 5.84 -11.13 -9.14
N ASP A 419 5.00 -11.43 -8.15
CA ASP A 419 3.53 -11.42 -8.28
C ASP A 419 2.88 -10.83 -7.03
N ARG A 420 1.55 -10.66 -7.04
CA ARG A 420 0.73 -9.76 -6.19
C ARG A 420 0.75 -9.99 -4.66
N TRP A 421 1.61 -10.87 -4.16
CA TRP A 421 2.00 -11.05 -2.76
C TRP A 421 3.47 -11.46 -2.82
N PHE A 422 4.41 -10.64 -2.32
CA PHE A 422 5.84 -10.93 -2.44
C PHE A 422 6.13 -12.25 -1.75
N ILE A 423 6.69 -13.26 -2.43
CA ILE A 423 7.30 -14.42 -1.74
C ILE A 423 8.80 -14.33 -1.96
N ALA A 424 9.52 -13.81 -0.97
CA ALA A 424 10.99 -13.84 -1.02
C ALA A 424 11.47 -15.25 -0.66
N PHE A 425 12.36 -15.83 -1.49
CA PHE A 425 12.96 -17.14 -1.22
C PHE A 425 14.40 -16.98 -0.77
N VAL A 426 14.70 -17.55 0.39
CA VAL A 426 16.04 -17.59 0.97
C VAL A 426 16.51 -19.03 1.03
N THR A 427 17.68 -19.33 0.45
CA THR A 427 18.27 -20.68 0.34
C THR A 427 19.60 -20.73 1.09
N VAL A 428 19.71 -21.67 2.03
CA VAL A 428 20.90 -21.77 2.89
C VAL A 428 22.02 -22.49 2.15
N SER A 429 23.01 -21.73 1.68
CA SER A 429 24.23 -22.25 1.05
C SER A 429 25.43 -22.03 1.99
N SER A 430 25.97 -23.10 2.56
CA SER A 430 27.20 -23.05 3.36
C SER A 430 28.41 -22.86 2.43
N SER A 431 28.99 -21.66 2.38
CA SER A 431 30.31 -21.48 1.76
C SER A 431 31.13 -20.43 2.50
N SER A 432 32.41 -20.77 2.65
CA SER A 432 33.45 -20.10 3.42
C SER A 432 33.96 -18.82 2.76
N SER A 433 34.24 -17.82 3.60
CA SER A 433 34.76 -16.47 3.31
C SER A 433 36.11 -16.41 2.59
N GLU A 434 36.23 -15.54 1.58
CA GLU A 434 37.47 -14.82 1.23
C GLU A 434 37.11 -13.41 0.66
N GLU A 435 37.57 -12.35 1.33
CA GLU A 435 37.45 -10.95 0.90
C GLU A 435 38.44 -10.62 -0.23
N ARG A 436 38.00 -9.92 -1.28
CA ARG A 436 38.89 -9.27 -2.27
C ARG A 436 38.66 -7.76 -2.32
N ASN A 437 39.77 -7.03 -2.14
CA ASN A 437 39.89 -5.58 -2.13
C ASN A 437 39.91 -5.03 -3.59
N GLU A 438 38.80 -4.50 -4.10
CA GLU A 438 38.77 -3.81 -5.41
C GLU A 438 39.02 -2.30 -5.25
N ARG A 439 40.04 -1.77 -5.95
CA ARG A 439 40.28 -0.32 -6.06
C ARG A 439 39.18 0.31 -6.93
N VAL A 440 38.48 1.31 -6.38
CA VAL A 440 37.38 2.03 -7.02
C VAL A 440 37.87 2.83 -8.23
N ALA A 441 37.29 2.61 -9.41
CA ALA A 441 37.56 3.43 -10.60
C ALA A 441 37.11 4.89 -10.40
N PRO A 442 37.83 5.90 -10.93
CA PRO A 442 37.51 7.31 -10.71
C PRO A 442 36.15 7.70 -11.31
N ILE A 443 35.37 8.48 -10.55
CA ILE A 443 34.05 9.00 -10.93
C ILE A 443 34.21 10.03 -12.06
N ASP A 444 33.43 9.91 -13.13
CA ASP A 444 33.33 10.97 -14.15
C ASP A 444 32.54 12.15 -13.58
N LEU A 445 33.24 13.26 -13.34
CA LEU A 445 32.69 14.45 -12.69
C LEU A 445 31.64 15.15 -13.55
N TRP A 446 31.76 15.13 -14.88
CA TRP A 446 30.98 16.01 -15.76
C TRP A 446 29.84 15.30 -16.49
N GLY A 447 29.87 13.97 -16.55
CA GLY A 447 28.82 13.19 -17.21
C GLY A 447 28.70 11.77 -16.64
N SER A 448 27.62 11.08 -17.01
CA SER A 448 27.44 9.66 -16.72
C SER A 448 27.66 8.85 -17.99
N LYS A 449 28.44 7.76 -17.89
CA LYS A 449 28.64 6.80 -18.99
C LYS A 449 27.35 6.08 -19.39
N LEU A 450 26.37 6.02 -18.49
CA LEU A 450 25.08 5.37 -18.73
C LEU A 450 24.05 6.33 -19.33
N ALA A 451 24.27 7.66 -19.25
CA ALA A 451 23.30 8.66 -19.69
C ALA A 451 22.89 8.48 -21.17
N SER A 452 23.82 8.08 -22.03
CA SER A 452 23.58 7.87 -23.46
C SER A 452 22.53 6.80 -23.76
N ASN A 453 22.25 5.90 -22.81
CA ASN A 453 21.29 4.81 -22.95
C ASN A 453 19.85 5.28 -22.73
N PHE A 454 19.63 6.47 -22.17
CA PHE A 454 18.31 6.96 -21.79
C PHE A 454 17.92 8.22 -22.54
N PHE A 455 16.62 8.42 -22.78
CA PHE A 455 16.07 9.61 -23.44
C PHE A 455 14.63 9.90 -23.01
N GLY A 456 14.20 11.16 -23.14
CA GLY A 456 12.84 11.58 -22.85
C GLY A 456 11.81 11.04 -23.86
N CYS A 457 10.73 10.42 -23.39
CA CYS A 457 9.68 9.81 -24.21
C CYS A 457 8.27 10.15 -23.70
N SER A 458 7.71 11.27 -24.16
CA SER A 458 6.42 11.81 -23.68
C SER A 458 5.27 11.68 -24.67
N ASN A 459 5.43 10.99 -25.80
CA ASN A 459 4.37 10.81 -26.79
C ASN A 459 3.21 9.98 -26.22
N SER A 460 1.98 10.45 -26.45
CA SER A 460 0.75 9.78 -26.03
C SER A 460 0.56 8.45 -26.76
N SER A 461 -0.16 7.51 -26.14
CA SER A 461 -0.59 6.29 -26.81
C SER A 461 -1.71 6.58 -27.83
N GLY A 462 -1.92 5.69 -28.79
CA GLY A 462 -3.04 5.79 -29.74
C GLY A 462 -4.43 5.72 -29.09
N LYS A 463 -4.52 5.33 -27.80
CA LYS A 463 -5.76 5.32 -27.01
C LYS A 463 -6.05 6.68 -26.37
N PHE A 464 -5.09 7.60 -26.35
CA PHE A 464 -5.25 8.94 -25.80
C PHE A 464 -5.88 9.85 -26.87
N LEU A 465 -7.21 9.91 -26.86
CA LEU A 465 -8.00 10.65 -27.85
C LEU A 465 -7.70 12.16 -27.83
N ASP A 466 -7.96 12.79 -28.97
CA ASP A 466 -7.82 14.24 -29.15
C ASP A 466 -8.80 15.02 -28.24
N SER A 467 -8.38 16.21 -27.81
CA SER A 467 -9.18 17.10 -26.97
C SER A 467 -10.49 17.51 -27.67
N SER A 468 -10.47 17.69 -28.99
CA SER A 468 -11.65 18.03 -29.80
C SER A 468 -12.78 17.00 -29.70
N VAL A 469 -12.45 15.73 -29.42
CA VAL A 469 -13.40 14.63 -29.27
C VAL A 469 -13.89 14.48 -27.83
N THR A 470 -13.03 14.83 -26.86
CA THR A 470 -13.26 14.47 -25.45
C THR A 470 -13.70 15.64 -24.58
N THR A 471 -13.31 16.86 -24.91
CA THR A 471 -13.66 18.07 -24.16
C THR A 471 -15.15 18.39 -24.29
N GLN A 472 -15.79 18.69 -23.17
CA GLN A 472 -17.19 19.12 -23.13
C GLN A 472 -17.29 20.65 -23.29
N PRO A 473 -18.20 21.16 -24.14
CA PRO A 473 -18.26 22.58 -24.50
C PRO A 473 -18.80 23.49 -23.38
N ASP A 474 -19.38 22.91 -22.32
CA ASP A 474 -20.05 23.61 -21.22
C ASP A 474 -19.24 23.65 -19.92
N ARG A 475 -18.06 22.99 -19.88
CA ARG A 475 -17.22 22.85 -18.68
C ARG A 475 -15.95 23.70 -18.77
N TYR A 476 -15.78 24.63 -17.83
CA TYR A 476 -14.62 25.52 -17.79
C TYR A 476 -13.94 25.51 -16.42
N LEU A 477 -12.62 25.39 -16.43
CA LEU A 477 -11.79 25.33 -15.23
C LEU A 477 -10.80 26.50 -15.20
N ILE A 478 -10.88 27.33 -14.16
CA ILE A 478 -9.90 28.36 -13.81
C ILE A 478 -9.07 27.81 -12.65
N ILE A 479 -7.74 27.88 -12.76
CA ILE A 479 -6.82 27.49 -11.70
C ILE A 479 -6.03 28.70 -11.25
N VAL A 480 -5.93 28.91 -9.94
CA VAL A 480 -5.05 29.90 -9.32
C VAL A 480 -3.92 29.16 -8.60
N THR A 481 -2.72 29.22 -9.16
CA THR A 481 -1.53 28.54 -8.61
C THR A 481 -0.85 29.39 -7.55
N SER A 482 -0.46 28.77 -6.44
CA SER A 482 0.19 29.39 -5.28
C SER A 482 1.69 29.09 -5.21
N GLY A 483 2.41 29.90 -4.45
CA GLY A 483 3.84 29.70 -4.16
C GLY A 483 4.79 30.41 -5.12
N GLY A 484 6.08 30.10 -5.04
CA GLY A 484 7.10 30.65 -5.93
C GLY A 484 7.08 30.02 -7.32
N LEU A 485 7.83 30.57 -8.29
CA LEU A 485 7.83 30.14 -9.71
C LEU A 485 7.77 28.62 -9.89
N ASN A 486 8.65 27.87 -9.24
CA ASN A 486 8.73 26.42 -9.41
C ASN A 486 7.53 25.67 -8.79
N GLN A 487 6.91 26.19 -7.73
CA GLN A 487 5.64 25.63 -7.22
C GLN A 487 4.49 25.94 -8.17
N GLN A 488 4.45 27.16 -8.72
CA GLN A 488 3.46 27.54 -9.74
C GLN A 488 3.58 26.66 -10.98
N ARG A 489 4.81 26.37 -11.46
CA ARG A 489 5.04 25.41 -12.55
C ARG A 489 4.43 24.03 -12.26
N THR A 490 4.64 23.48 -11.06
CA THR A 490 4.00 22.23 -10.64
C THR A 490 2.47 22.33 -10.67
N GLY A 491 1.91 23.42 -10.13
CA GLY A 491 0.47 23.68 -10.16
C GLY A 491 -0.11 23.76 -11.57
N ILE A 492 0.57 24.41 -12.51
CA ILE A 492 0.15 24.50 -13.92
C ILE A 492 0.20 23.12 -14.59
N VAL A 493 1.24 22.33 -14.33
CA VAL A 493 1.36 20.96 -14.86
C VAL A 493 0.18 20.10 -14.40
N ASP A 494 -0.16 20.17 -13.11
CA ASP A 494 -1.30 19.46 -12.54
C ASP A 494 -2.65 19.98 -13.06
N ALA A 495 -2.76 21.29 -13.29
CA ALA A 495 -3.96 21.94 -13.81
C ALA A 495 -4.39 21.40 -15.18
N VAL A 496 -3.43 21.27 -16.10
CA VAL A 496 -3.69 20.71 -17.44
C VAL A 496 -4.20 19.28 -17.34
N VAL A 497 -3.60 18.46 -16.47
CA VAL A 497 -4.04 17.08 -16.28
C VAL A 497 -5.40 17.00 -15.59
N ALA A 498 -5.68 17.88 -14.62
CA ALA A 498 -7.00 17.95 -13.99
C ALA A 498 -8.10 18.34 -15.00
N ALA A 499 -7.83 19.29 -15.89
CA ALA A 499 -8.73 19.65 -16.98
C ALA A 499 -8.99 18.45 -17.91
N ARG A 500 -7.95 17.68 -18.25
CA ARG A 500 -8.08 16.42 -19.01
C ARG A 500 -8.96 15.40 -18.30
N ILE A 501 -8.76 15.17 -16.99
CA ILE A 501 -9.54 14.21 -16.19
C ILE A 501 -11.03 14.60 -16.16
N LEU A 502 -11.33 15.90 -16.10
CA LEU A 502 -12.69 16.42 -16.01
C LEU A 502 -13.37 16.61 -17.38
N ASN A 503 -12.63 16.37 -18.48
CA ASN A 503 -13.03 16.70 -19.85
C ASN A 503 -13.49 18.17 -19.96
N ALA A 504 -12.78 19.08 -19.31
CA ALA A 504 -13.10 20.50 -19.25
C ALA A 504 -12.13 21.33 -20.11
N THR A 505 -12.61 22.48 -20.58
CA THR A 505 -11.75 23.52 -21.17
C THR A 505 -11.00 24.22 -20.04
N LEU A 506 -9.68 24.30 -20.14
CA LEU A 506 -8.85 25.03 -19.19
C LEU A 506 -8.76 26.49 -19.60
N VAL A 507 -9.05 27.41 -18.68
CA VAL A 507 -8.69 28.82 -18.84
C VAL A 507 -7.23 28.97 -18.41
N VAL A 508 -6.45 29.76 -19.15
CA VAL A 508 -5.02 30.00 -18.84
C VAL A 508 -4.85 30.28 -17.34
N PRO A 509 -3.96 29.53 -16.64
CA PRO A 509 -3.85 29.63 -15.18
C PRO A 509 -3.50 31.03 -14.70
N GLU A 510 -4.10 31.42 -13.59
CA GLU A 510 -3.76 32.65 -12.87
C GLU A 510 -2.63 32.37 -11.87
N LEU A 511 -1.66 33.27 -11.81
CA LEU A 511 -0.56 33.20 -10.85
C LEU A 511 -0.91 34.02 -9.60
N ASP A 512 -0.66 33.47 -8.41
CA ASP A 512 -0.94 34.16 -7.15
C ASP A 512 0.05 35.31 -6.89
N GLN A 513 -0.43 36.52 -7.15
CA GLN A 513 0.30 37.78 -6.95
C GLN A 513 0.30 38.28 -5.50
N ARG A 514 -0.49 37.65 -4.60
CA ARG A 514 -0.64 38.07 -3.19
C ARG A 514 0.23 37.27 -2.23
N SER A 515 1.08 36.39 -2.75
CA SER A 515 1.91 35.47 -1.97
C SER A 515 3.16 36.15 -1.38
N PHE A 516 3.92 35.41 -0.54
CA PHE A 516 5.16 35.88 0.11
C PHE A 516 6.17 36.50 -0.86
N TRP A 517 6.21 36.00 -2.10
CA TRP A 517 7.17 36.40 -3.12
C TRP A 517 6.86 37.76 -3.76
N LYS A 518 5.69 38.34 -3.46
CA LYS A 518 5.20 39.67 -3.88
C LYS A 518 5.44 40.01 -5.36
N ASP A 519 5.42 39.00 -6.22
CA ASP A 519 5.61 39.18 -7.65
C ASP A 519 4.26 39.46 -8.32
N SER A 520 4.15 40.60 -8.99
CA SER A 520 2.95 41.00 -9.72
C SER A 520 2.86 40.38 -11.13
N SER A 521 3.83 39.55 -11.52
CA SER A 521 3.87 38.98 -12.87
C SER A 521 2.65 38.11 -13.16
N ASN A 522 2.12 38.21 -14.38
CA ASN A 522 1.07 37.32 -14.89
C ASN A 522 1.66 36.15 -15.71
N PHE A 523 0.80 35.22 -16.14
CA PHE A 523 1.21 34.04 -16.91
C PHE A 523 1.96 34.41 -18.19
N SER A 524 1.45 35.37 -18.97
CA SER A 524 2.03 35.77 -20.27
C SER A 524 3.36 36.51 -20.18
N GLU A 525 3.70 37.05 -19.02
CA GLU A 525 4.98 37.71 -18.79
C GLU A 525 6.11 36.72 -18.46
N ILE A 526 5.76 35.55 -17.94
CA ILE A 526 6.71 34.49 -17.58
C ILE A 526 6.75 33.40 -18.65
N PHE A 527 5.60 32.98 -19.17
CA PHE A 527 5.47 31.88 -20.13
C PHE A 527 4.88 32.34 -21.46
N ASP A 528 5.33 31.72 -22.55
CA ASP A 528 4.74 31.94 -23.87
C ASP A 528 3.34 31.32 -23.94
N ILE A 529 2.32 32.18 -23.85
CA ILE A 529 0.91 31.80 -23.85
C ILE A 529 0.47 31.18 -25.19
N ASN A 530 0.98 31.67 -26.31
CA ASN A 530 0.54 31.20 -27.63
C ASN A 530 1.14 29.83 -27.92
N TRP A 531 2.40 29.62 -27.56
CA TRP A 531 3.04 28.31 -27.59
C TRP A 531 2.33 27.32 -26.67
N PHE A 532 2.04 27.71 -25.42
CA PHE A 532 1.36 26.86 -24.44
C PHE A 532 0.01 26.35 -24.96
N ILE A 533 -0.81 27.23 -25.56
CA ILE A 533 -2.12 26.87 -26.12
C ILE A 533 -1.96 25.98 -27.36
N SER A 534 -1.13 26.39 -28.33
CA SER A 534 -0.99 25.67 -29.59
C SER A 534 -0.35 24.29 -29.43
N PHE A 535 0.65 24.16 -28.55
CA PHE A 535 1.33 22.89 -28.29
C PHE A 535 0.40 21.86 -27.64
N LEU A 536 -0.47 22.29 -26.71
CA LEU A 536 -1.39 21.42 -25.98
C LEU A 536 -2.76 21.26 -26.66
N ALA A 537 -3.00 21.87 -27.82
CA ALA A 537 -4.31 21.88 -28.47
C ALA A 537 -4.91 20.48 -28.69
N LYS A 538 -4.07 19.47 -28.98
CA LYS A 538 -4.51 18.07 -29.13
C LYS A 538 -4.76 17.35 -27.80
N ASP A 539 -4.16 17.83 -26.73
CA ASP A 539 -4.23 17.21 -25.40
C ASP A 539 -5.40 17.74 -24.58
N VAL A 540 -5.55 19.07 -24.51
CA VAL A 540 -6.57 19.77 -23.72
C VAL A 540 -6.94 21.06 -24.43
N ASN A 541 -8.24 21.38 -24.51
CA ASN A 541 -8.68 22.69 -25.01
C ASN A 541 -8.34 23.79 -24.00
N ILE A 542 -7.63 24.83 -24.44
CA ILE A 542 -7.18 25.94 -23.59
C ILE A 542 -7.61 27.27 -24.20
N ILE A 543 -8.22 28.14 -23.39
CA ILE A 543 -8.64 29.49 -23.78
C ILE A 543 -7.99 30.55 -22.89
N LYS A 544 -7.78 31.75 -23.42
CA LYS A 544 -7.13 32.85 -22.69
C LYS A 544 -8.00 33.42 -21.57
N GLU A 545 -9.28 33.60 -21.85
CA GLU A 545 -10.25 34.24 -20.96
C GLU A 545 -11.49 33.36 -20.80
N PRO A 546 -12.19 33.43 -19.66
CA PRO A 546 -13.42 32.68 -19.46
C PRO A 546 -14.52 33.13 -20.44
N PRO A 547 -15.45 32.24 -20.79
CA PRO A 547 -16.53 32.56 -21.72
C PRO A 547 -17.47 33.63 -21.15
N GLU A 548 -17.97 34.51 -22.01
CA GLU A 548 -18.97 35.52 -21.69
C GLU A 548 -20.39 35.01 -21.99
N LYS A 549 -21.36 35.40 -21.17
CA LYS A 549 -22.78 35.14 -21.42
C LYS A 549 -23.55 36.46 -21.45
N GLY A 550 -24.04 36.84 -22.64
CA GLY A 550 -24.79 38.09 -22.84
C GLY A 550 -23.95 39.36 -22.62
N GLY A 551 -22.65 39.33 -22.99
CA GLY A 551 -21.72 40.46 -22.82
C GLY A 551 -21.27 40.69 -21.37
N LYS A 552 -21.51 39.72 -20.46
CA LYS A 552 -21.04 39.76 -19.07
C LYS A 552 -20.24 38.50 -18.75
N ALA A 553 -19.12 38.66 -18.04
CA ALA A 553 -18.29 37.56 -17.58
C ALA A 553 -19.07 36.64 -16.61
N VAL A 554 -19.01 35.33 -16.82
CA VAL A 554 -19.67 34.35 -15.94
C VAL A 554 -18.93 34.29 -14.59
N LYS A 555 -19.64 34.54 -13.49
CA LYS A 555 -19.05 34.51 -12.13
C LYS A 555 -18.63 33.07 -11.78
N PRO A 556 -17.35 32.80 -11.52
CA PRO A 556 -16.88 31.44 -11.26
C PRO A 556 -17.24 30.98 -9.84
N TYR A 557 -17.57 29.69 -9.70
CA TYR A 557 -17.75 29.05 -8.41
C TYR A 557 -16.38 28.70 -7.81
N LYS A 558 -16.05 29.28 -6.65
CA LYS A 558 -14.75 29.09 -5.99
C LYS A 558 -14.78 27.84 -5.11
N MET A 559 -13.77 26.98 -5.24
CA MET A 559 -13.57 25.87 -4.32
C MET A 559 -12.08 25.51 -4.14
N ARG A 560 -11.79 24.63 -3.19
CA ARG A 560 -10.45 24.06 -2.95
C ARG A 560 -10.49 22.55 -3.12
N VAL A 561 -9.34 21.99 -3.50
CA VAL A 561 -9.15 20.54 -3.64
C VAL A 561 -8.10 20.09 -2.62
N PRO A 562 -8.27 18.92 -1.98
CA PRO A 562 -7.24 18.36 -1.10
C PRO A 562 -5.90 18.15 -1.83
N ARG A 563 -4.80 18.16 -1.08
CA ARG A 563 -3.48 17.77 -1.62
C ARG A 563 -3.50 16.32 -2.09
N LYS A 564 -2.70 16.01 -3.11
CA LYS A 564 -2.55 14.64 -3.66
C LYS A 564 -3.90 13.97 -4.05
N CYS A 565 -4.90 14.73 -4.49
CA CYS A 565 -6.20 14.25 -4.95
C CYS A 565 -6.03 13.35 -6.18
N THR A 566 -6.63 12.15 -6.16
CA THR A 566 -6.62 11.18 -7.28
C THR A 566 -7.62 11.55 -8.37
N PRO A 567 -7.56 10.95 -9.58
CA PRO A 567 -8.58 11.17 -10.61
C PRO A 567 -10.02 10.94 -10.10
N LYS A 568 -10.24 9.87 -9.32
CA LYS A 568 -11.53 9.60 -8.67
C LYS A 568 -11.97 10.72 -7.72
N CYS A 569 -11.02 11.31 -6.98
CA CYS A 569 -11.29 12.46 -6.12
C CYS A 569 -11.73 13.71 -6.92
N TYR A 570 -11.11 14.00 -8.09
CA TYR A 570 -11.59 15.06 -8.99
C TYR A 570 -12.98 14.78 -9.55
N LEU A 571 -13.23 13.55 -10.00
CA LEU A 571 -14.53 13.11 -10.51
C LEU A 571 -15.63 13.11 -9.45
N ASN A 572 -15.31 12.89 -8.18
CA ASN A 572 -16.29 12.88 -7.10
C ASN A 572 -16.54 14.28 -6.50
N ARG A 573 -15.57 15.20 -6.57
CA ARG A 573 -15.67 16.52 -5.90
C ARG A 573 -15.87 17.68 -6.87
N VAL A 574 -15.10 17.71 -7.95
CA VAL A 574 -15.08 18.85 -8.89
C VAL A 574 -16.09 18.64 -10.00
N LEU A 575 -16.19 17.43 -10.56
CA LEU A 575 -17.14 17.15 -11.63
C LEU A 575 -18.60 17.41 -11.21
N PRO A 576 -19.09 17.03 -10.01
CA PRO A 576 -20.47 17.35 -9.62
C PRO A 576 -20.71 18.86 -9.54
N ALA A 577 -19.72 19.64 -9.12
CA ALA A 577 -19.80 21.10 -9.12
C ALA A 577 -19.82 21.70 -10.54
N LEU A 578 -19.15 21.06 -11.51
CA LEU A 578 -19.23 21.44 -12.94
C LEU A 578 -20.61 21.11 -13.52
N LEU A 579 -21.24 20.04 -13.04
CA LEU A 579 -22.54 19.56 -13.49
C LEU A 579 -23.73 20.19 -12.75
N LYS A 580 -23.51 20.91 -11.63
CA LYS A 580 -24.59 21.33 -10.74
C LYS A 580 -25.41 22.50 -11.30
N LYS A 581 -26.36 22.15 -12.16
CA LYS A 581 -27.73 22.68 -12.18
C LYS A 581 -28.73 21.64 -12.69
N HIS A 582 -28.85 20.47 -12.05
CA HIS A 582 -29.86 19.50 -12.52
C HIS A 582 -30.59 18.56 -11.55
N LEU A 583 -30.48 18.69 -10.21
CA LEU A 583 -31.31 17.85 -9.32
C LEU A 583 -32.30 18.61 -8.43
N PHE A 584 -31.92 19.76 -7.87
CA PHE A 584 -32.77 20.40 -6.84
C PHE A 584 -34.00 21.14 -7.40
N LEU A 585 -33.93 21.70 -8.62
CA LEU A 585 -35.11 22.31 -9.27
C LEU A 585 -35.97 21.30 -10.04
N TRP A 586 -35.38 20.27 -10.64
CA TRP A 586 -36.14 19.30 -11.43
C TRP A 586 -37.04 18.41 -10.56
N LEU A 587 -36.59 18.05 -9.35
CA LEU A 587 -37.41 17.31 -8.37
C LEU A 587 -38.53 18.16 -7.75
N LYS A 588 -38.33 19.48 -7.56
CA LYS A 588 -39.38 20.37 -7.01
C LYS A 588 -40.45 20.79 -8.04
N PHE A 589 -40.15 20.79 -9.34
CA PHE A 589 -41.06 21.32 -10.38
C PHE A 589 -41.75 20.27 -11.27
N ARG A 590 -41.56 18.97 -11.01
CA ARG A 590 -42.21 17.89 -11.79
C ARG A 590 -43.75 17.94 -11.76
N LYS A 591 -44.36 18.67 -10.81
CA LYS A 591 -45.82 18.82 -10.71
C LYS A 591 -46.42 20.02 -11.46
N ILE A 592 -45.62 20.96 -11.98
CA ILE A 592 -46.16 22.25 -12.51
C ILE A 592 -45.91 22.49 -14.00
N LEU A 593 -44.96 21.79 -14.64
CA LEU A 593 -44.58 22.09 -16.03
C LEU A 593 -44.85 20.95 -17.03
N SER A 594 -46.06 20.38 -16.97
CA SER A 594 -46.60 19.56 -18.07
C SER A 594 -47.17 20.38 -19.23
N HIS A 595 -47.25 21.72 -19.12
CA HIS A 595 -47.95 22.55 -20.11
C HIS A 595 -47.14 23.66 -20.79
N ILE A 596 -45.83 23.74 -20.58
CA ILE A 596 -44.97 24.66 -21.36
C ILE A 596 -43.71 23.89 -21.79
N ALA A 597 -43.90 22.95 -22.71
CA ALA A 597 -42.83 22.60 -23.64
C ALA A 597 -42.72 23.74 -24.66
N HIS A 598 -41.50 24.08 -25.04
CA HIS A 598 -41.10 25.13 -26.00
C HIS A 598 -40.98 26.55 -25.43
N THR A 599 -39.91 26.81 -24.67
CA THR A 599 -39.10 28.04 -24.83
C THR A 599 -37.74 27.93 -24.11
N THR A 600 -36.67 27.92 -24.89
CA THR A 600 -35.25 28.21 -24.55
C THR A 600 -34.64 27.52 -23.32
N PHE A 601 -34.14 26.29 -23.49
CA PHE A 601 -33.12 25.73 -22.60
C PHE A 601 -31.79 26.45 -22.87
N SER A 602 -31.54 27.57 -22.17
CA SER A 602 -30.29 28.31 -22.26
C SER A 602 -29.16 27.46 -21.65
N LEU A 603 -28.23 26.95 -22.49
CA LEU A 603 -26.97 26.33 -22.06
C LEU A 603 -26.35 27.17 -20.92
N VAL A 604 -26.32 26.63 -19.71
CA VAL A 604 -25.70 27.29 -18.56
C VAL A 604 -24.24 26.87 -18.55
N ILE A 605 -23.38 27.75 -19.04
CA ILE A 605 -21.93 27.59 -18.96
C ILE A 605 -21.51 27.63 -17.48
N GLN A 606 -20.84 26.58 -16.99
CA GLN A 606 -20.36 26.52 -15.60
C GLN A 606 -18.84 26.67 -15.55
N VAL A 607 -18.40 27.69 -14.80
CA VAL A 607 -16.97 27.98 -14.57
C VAL A 607 -16.63 27.68 -13.11
N ILE A 608 -15.66 26.80 -12.87
CA ILE A 608 -15.10 26.56 -11.53
C ILE A 608 -13.75 27.23 -11.41
N ARG A 609 -13.49 27.86 -10.26
CA ARG A 609 -12.20 28.43 -9.90
C ARG A 609 -11.60 27.69 -8.72
N LEU A 610 -10.52 26.94 -8.95
CA LEU A 610 -9.74 26.29 -7.90
C LEU A 610 -8.66 27.24 -7.39
N THR A 611 -8.58 27.40 -6.08
CA THR A 611 -7.62 28.32 -5.42
C THR A 611 -6.59 27.56 -4.58
N LYS A 612 -5.44 28.20 -4.32
CA LYS A 612 -4.29 27.60 -3.61
C LYS A 612 -3.84 26.27 -4.24
N TYR A 613 -3.66 26.29 -5.57
CA TYR A 613 -3.44 25.08 -6.35
C TYR A 613 -1.94 24.77 -6.53
N ASP A 614 -1.36 24.16 -5.48
CA ASP A 614 -0.02 23.58 -5.45
C ASP A 614 -0.09 22.10 -5.00
N TYR A 615 0.61 21.20 -5.70
CA TYR A 615 0.71 19.77 -5.34
C TYR A 615 -0.65 19.07 -5.12
N ARG A 616 -1.67 19.47 -5.88
CA ARG A 616 -3.06 19.02 -5.67
C ARG A 616 -3.36 17.70 -6.38
N LEU A 617 -2.59 17.28 -7.38
CA LEU A 617 -2.85 16.04 -8.10
C LEU A 617 -1.91 14.91 -7.64
N SER A 618 -2.47 13.73 -7.36
CA SER A 618 -1.73 12.55 -6.92
C SER A 618 -0.71 12.09 -7.98
N ASN A 619 0.35 11.38 -7.54
CA ASN A 619 1.24 10.65 -8.47
C ASN A 619 0.65 9.30 -8.91
N LYS A 620 -0.47 8.86 -8.35
CA LYS A 620 -1.22 7.68 -8.80
C LYS A 620 -2.05 8.02 -10.05
N LEU A 621 -1.37 8.18 -11.19
CA LEU A 621 -1.97 8.47 -12.50
C LEU A 621 -1.56 7.42 -13.53
N ASP A 622 -2.43 7.17 -14.48
CA ASP A 622 -2.14 6.33 -15.65
C ASP A 622 -0.98 6.89 -16.48
N LYS A 623 -0.30 6.01 -17.21
CA LYS A 623 0.93 6.34 -17.95
C LYS A 623 0.74 7.50 -18.93
N ASP A 624 -0.39 7.58 -19.63
CA ASP A 624 -0.64 8.67 -20.58
C ASP A 624 -0.88 10.03 -19.89
N LEU A 625 -1.50 10.04 -18.71
CA LEU A 625 -1.65 11.27 -17.91
C LEU A 625 -0.31 11.72 -17.32
N GLN A 626 0.57 10.79 -16.93
CA GLN A 626 1.95 11.12 -16.54
C GLN A 626 2.76 11.67 -17.72
N LYS A 627 2.59 11.09 -18.91
CA LYS A 627 3.21 11.62 -20.13
C LYS A 627 2.68 12.99 -20.52
N LEU A 628 1.39 13.27 -20.29
CA LEU A 628 0.83 14.61 -20.43
C LEU A 628 1.54 15.59 -19.47
N ARG A 629 1.75 15.22 -18.20
CA ARG A 629 2.55 16.06 -17.28
C ARG A 629 3.93 16.39 -17.84
N CYS A 630 4.60 15.43 -18.49
CA CYS A 630 5.91 15.67 -19.12
C CYS A 630 5.84 16.57 -20.35
N ARG A 631 4.83 16.40 -21.21
CA ARG A 631 4.58 17.31 -22.35
C ARG A 631 4.38 18.74 -21.87
N VAL A 632 3.57 18.93 -20.83
CA VAL A 632 3.32 20.25 -20.24
C VAL A 632 4.60 20.83 -19.63
N ASN A 633 5.26 20.08 -18.73
CA ASN A 633 6.37 20.60 -17.95
C ASN A 633 7.62 20.90 -18.78
N TYR A 634 7.95 20.02 -19.74
CA TYR A 634 9.22 20.07 -20.46
C TYR A 634 9.16 20.76 -21.81
N HIS A 635 7.98 20.79 -22.45
CA HIS A 635 7.78 21.34 -23.79
C HIS A 635 6.81 22.53 -23.83
N ALA A 636 5.62 22.42 -23.22
CA ALA A 636 4.61 23.48 -23.32
C ALA A 636 4.93 24.72 -22.47
N LEU A 637 5.51 24.53 -21.27
CA LEU A 637 5.91 25.62 -20.37
C LEU A 637 7.26 26.22 -20.74
N ARG A 638 7.30 26.91 -21.88
CA ARG A 638 8.42 27.71 -22.37
C ARG A 638 8.38 29.11 -21.76
N PHE A 639 9.53 29.63 -21.34
CA PHE A 639 9.63 31.01 -20.88
C PHE A 639 9.47 32.01 -22.04
N THR A 640 9.09 33.25 -21.74
CA THR A 640 9.05 34.33 -22.74
C THR A 640 10.44 34.62 -23.32
N ASP A 641 10.47 35.12 -24.55
CA ASP A 641 11.74 35.36 -25.27
C ASP A 641 12.73 36.26 -24.50
N PRO A 642 12.33 37.36 -23.83
CA PRO A 642 13.27 38.17 -23.04
C PRO A 642 13.98 37.38 -21.93
N ILE A 643 13.27 36.47 -21.25
CA ILE A 643 13.84 35.61 -20.20
C ILE A 643 14.78 34.57 -20.83
N GLN A 644 14.33 33.96 -21.94
CA GLN A 644 15.08 32.93 -22.66
C GLN A 644 16.41 33.48 -23.20
N GLU A 645 16.36 34.62 -23.88
CA GLU A 645 17.52 35.29 -24.49
C GLU A 645 18.58 35.66 -23.45
N LEU A 646 18.17 36.25 -22.32
CA LEU A 646 19.12 36.60 -21.26
C LEU A 646 19.74 35.33 -20.65
N GLY A 647 18.93 34.32 -20.32
CA GLY A 647 19.43 33.06 -19.77
C GLY A 647 20.45 32.37 -20.69
N GLU A 648 20.17 32.32 -22.00
CA GLU A 648 21.10 31.78 -23.00
C GLU A 648 22.37 32.61 -23.13
N LYS A 649 22.26 33.94 -23.06
CA LYS A 649 23.42 34.86 -23.06
C LYS A 649 24.34 34.61 -21.86
N LEU A 650 23.78 34.40 -20.67
CA LEU A 650 24.56 34.07 -19.47
C LEU A 650 25.26 32.71 -19.59
N ILE A 651 24.59 31.70 -20.14
CA ILE A 651 25.22 30.41 -20.44
C ILE A 651 26.40 30.62 -21.39
N LYS A 652 26.20 31.37 -22.48
CA LYS A 652 27.27 31.65 -23.45
C LYS A 652 28.47 32.33 -22.79
N ARG A 653 28.25 33.35 -21.94
CA ARG A 653 29.31 34.03 -21.18
C ARG A 653 30.05 33.09 -20.23
N MET A 654 29.35 32.15 -19.59
CA MET A 654 29.99 31.11 -18.78
C MET A 654 30.86 30.17 -19.63
N ARG A 655 30.38 29.79 -20.83
CA ARG A 655 31.11 28.94 -21.78
C ARG A 655 32.35 29.63 -22.38
N GLU A 656 32.31 30.94 -22.55
CA GLU A 656 33.46 31.75 -22.96
C GLU A 656 34.56 31.76 -21.90
N LYS A 657 34.21 31.63 -20.62
CA LYS A 657 35.17 31.57 -19.51
C LYS A 657 35.76 30.19 -19.30
N SER A 658 34.98 29.12 -19.52
CA SER A 658 35.43 27.75 -19.33
C SER A 658 34.67 26.75 -20.20
N ARG A 659 35.36 25.69 -20.64
CA ARG A 659 34.73 24.56 -21.34
C ARG A 659 33.61 23.93 -20.50
N HIS A 660 33.83 23.74 -19.20
CA HIS A 660 32.84 23.22 -18.28
C HIS A 660 32.60 24.16 -17.10
N PHE A 661 31.36 24.25 -16.62
CA PHE A 661 31.00 25.00 -15.43
C PHE A 661 29.93 24.28 -14.60
N ILE A 662 29.94 24.59 -13.30
CA ILE A 662 28.94 24.12 -12.34
C ILE A 662 27.89 25.21 -12.18
N ALA A 663 26.61 24.85 -12.20
CA ALA A 663 25.56 25.71 -11.63
C ALA A 663 25.16 25.19 -10.25
N LEU A 664 25.40 25.99 -9.21
CA LEU A 664 25.03 25.70 -7.84
C LEU A 664 23.75 26.46 -7.48
N HIS A 665 22.65 25.74 -7.25
CA HIS A 665 21.46 26.30 -6.62
C HIS A 665 21.62 26.30 -5.10
N LEU A 666 21.90 27.47 -4.55
CA LEU A 666 22.22 27.70 -3.15
C LEU A 666 21.00 28.29 -2.44
N ARG A 667 20.13 27.41 -1.92
CA ARG A 667 18.95 27.78 -1.15
C ARG A 667 19.33 28.02 0.32
N PHE A 668 20.02 29.12 0.58
CA PHE A 668 20.50 29.53 1.92
C PHE A 668 19.95 30.91 2.33
N GLU A 669 18.71 31.20 1.94
CA GLU A 669 18.02 32.45 2.23
C GLU A 669 17.34 32.42 3.61
N PRO A 670 17.14 33.59 4.27
CA PRO A 670 16.64 33.67 5.63
C PRO A 670 15.31 32.95 5.86
N ASP A 671 14.41 32.95 4.87
CA ASP A 671 13.12 32.28 4.94
C ASP A 671 13.26 30.75 4.96
N MET A 672 14.14 30.19 4.13
CA MET A 672 14.45 28.76 4.13
C MET A 672 15.11 28.33 5.43
N LEU A 673 16.06 29.11 5.95
CA LEU A 673 16.75 28.77 7.21
C LEU A 673 15.79 28.86 8.40
N ALA A 674 14.95 29.90 8.44
CA ALA A 674 13.89 30.03 9.43
C ALA A 674 12.93 28.82 9.38
N PHE A 675 12.41 28.49 8.19
CA PHE A 675 11.48 27.37 7.98
C PHE A 675 12.09 26.01 8.34
N SER A 676 13.35 25.77 7.98
CA SER A 676 14.05 24.52 8.29
C SER A 676 14.25 24.31 9.80
N GLY A 677 14.24 25.38 10.58
CA GLY A 677 14.34 25.29 12.03
C GLY A 677 15.75 24.99 12.58
N CYS A 678 16.72 24.89 11.67
CA CYS A 678 18.07 24.46 11.99
C CYS A 678 18.88 25.59 12.66
N TYR A 679 19.99 25.20 13.29
CA TYR A 679 21.01 26.11 13.80
C TYR A 679 22.32 25.90 13.03
N TYR A 680 22.97 27.00 12.65
CA TYR A 680 24.18 27.00 11.83
C TYR A 680 25.41 27.57 12.55
N GLY A 681 25.34 27.77 13.87
CA GLY A 681 26.48 28.21 14.67
C GLY A 681 26.61 29.73 14.82
N GLY A 682 25.67 30.53 14.33
CA GLY A 682 25.68 32.00 14.38
C GLY A 682 25.27 32.63 15.71
N GLY A 683 25.20 31.84 16.79
CA GLY A 683 24.94 32.31 18.14
C GLY A 683 23.54 32.91 18.36
N GLU A 684 23.43 33.77 19.38
CA GLU A 684 22.16 34.41 19.75
C GLU A 684 21.63 35.37 18.68
N LYS A 685 22.51 35.93 17.84
CA LYS A 685 22.11 36.76 16.71
C LYS A 685 21.26 35.96 15.71
N GLU A 686 21.77 34.80 15.26
CA GLU A 686 21.06 33.91 14.35
C GLU A 686 19.72 33.45 14.94
N LYS A 687 19.73 32.99 16.19
CA LYS A 687 18.52 32.52 16.88
C LYS A 687 17.45 33.61 16.94
N ARG A 688 17.83 34.86 17.22
CA ARG A 688 16.91 36.00 17.29
C ARG A 688 16.35 36.36 15.92
N GLU A 689 17.22 36.51 14.92
CA GLU A 689 16.84 36.92 13.56
C GLU A 689 15.95 35.87 12.90
N LEU A 690 16.40 34.62 12.82
CA LEU A 690 15.61 33.53 12.23
C LEU A 690 14.38 33.20 13.09
N GLY A 691 14.49 33.31 14.43
CA GLY A 691 13.37 33.15 15.35
C GLY A 691 12.25 34.16 15.12
N SER A 692 12.58 35.41 14.75
CA SER A 692 11.59 36.43 14.41
C SER A 692 10.79 36.08 13.15
N ILE A 693 11.46 35.47 12.16
CA ILE A 693 10.83 35.02 10.90
C ILE A 693 9.98 33.77 11.17
N ARG A 694 10.43 32.86 12.06
CA ARG A 694 9.71 31.63 12.44
C ARG A 694 8.33 31.87 13.02
N LYS A 695 8.10 33.01 13.69
CA LYS A 695 6.79 33.39 14.25
C LYS A 695 5.65 33.40 13.23
N ARG A 696 5.98 33.45 11.94
CA ARG A 696 5.02 33.35 10.83
C ARG A 696 4.40 31.95 10.70
N TRP A 697 5.06 30.90 11.17
CA TRP A 697 4.56 29.53 11.13
C TRP A 697 4.18 29.05 12.53
N LYS A 698 2.89 29.15 12.86
CA LYS A 698 2.33 28.79 14.18
C LYS A 698 2.57 27.32 14.57
N THR A 699 2.78 26.43 13.60
CA THR A 699 2.95 24.99 13.80
C THR A 699 4.41 24.55 13.96
N LEU A 700 5.37 25.45 13.74
CA LEU A 700 6.80 25.16 13.73
C LEU A 700 7.38 25.30 15.15
N HIS A 701 7.04 24.37 16.04
CA HIS A 701 7.65 24.27 17.38
C HIS A 701 8.87 23.35 17.35
N ILE A 702 10.03 23.83 17.78
CA ILE A 702 11.27 23.05 17.83
C ILE A 702 11.83 23.11 19.25
N GLY A 703 11.85 21.96 19.92
CA GLY A 703 12.58 21.77 21.18
C GLY A 703 14.07 21.44 21.00
N ASP A 704 14.49 21.04 19.78
CA ASP A 704 15.89 20.70 19.45
C ASP A 704 16.30 21.22 18.05
N PRO A 705 17.06 22.33 17.96
CA PRO A 705 17.48 22.93 16.69
C PRO A 705 18.52 22.12 15.90
N GLU A 706 19.19 21.13 16.52
CA GLU A 706 20.16 20.25 15.84
C GLU A 706 19.50 19.02 15.20
N LYS A 707 18.29 18.66 15.65
CA LYS A 707 17.53 17.51 15.14
C LYS A 707 17.36 17.55 13.63
N GLY A 708 17.09 18.74 13.07
CA GLY A 708 16.93 18.92 11.63
C GLY A 708 18.20 18.57 10.84
N ARG A 709 19.38 18.97 11.34
CA ARG A 709 20.66 18.72 10.66
C ARG A 709 21.00 17.23 10.69
N ARG A 710 20.81 16.57 11.85
CA ARG A 710 20.98 15.11 12.01
C ARG A 710 20.06 14.28 11.12
N GLN A 711 18.86 14.79 10.81
CA GLN A 711 17.91 14.14 9.92
C GLN A 711 18.17 14.46 8.43
N GLY A 712 19.10 15.37 8.11
CA GLY A 712 19.37 15.81 6.74
C GLY A 712 18.28 16.70 6.14
N ARG A 713 17.41 17.31 6.97
CA ARG A 713 16.32 18.21 6.54
C ARG A 713 16.78 19.65 6.30
N CYS A 714 18.02 19.96 6.66
CA CYS A 714 18.58 21.30 6.56
C CYS A 714 19.41 21.46 5.28
N PRO A 715 19.34 22.65 4.63
CA PRO A 715 20.33 23.03 3.64
C PRO A 715 21.77 22.85 4.15
N LEU A 716 22.68 22.47 3.26
CA LEU A 716 24.12 22.57 3.51
C LEU A 716 24.53 24.05 3.45
N THR A 717 25.52 24.41 4.27
CA THR A 717 26.16 25.74 4.22
C THR A 717 26.99 25.89 2.94
N PRO A 718 27.31 27.11 2.49
CA PRO A 718 28.19 27.30 1.33
C PRO A 718 29.55 26.60 1.49
N GLU A 719 30.10 26.60 2.71
CA GLU A 719 31.33 25.87 3.03
C GLU A 719 31.17 24.35 2.87
N GLU A 720 30.13 23.76 3.46
CA GLU A 720 29.86 22.32 3.38
C GLU A 720 29.70 21.86 1.92
N VAL A 721 29.00 22.64 1.09
CA VAL A 721 28.87 22.38 -0.35
C VAL A 721 30.23 22.47 -1.05
N GLY A 722 31.02 23.52 -0.77
CA GLY A 722 32.35 23.68 -1.33
C GLY A 722 33.26 22.50 -0.99
N LEU A 723 33.29 22.09 0.27
CA LEU A 723 34.06 20.93 0.74
C LEU A 723 33.61 19.64 0.06
N MET A 724 32.30 19.43 -0.09
CA MET A 724 31.76 18.28 -0.83
C MET A 724 32.25 18.26 -2.28
N LEU A 725 32.19 19.38 -3.01
CA LEU A 725 32.64 19.45 -4.40
C LEU A 725 34.14 19.20 -4.53
N ARG A 726 34.95 19.78 -3.64
CA ARG A 726 36.39 19.53 -3.58
C ARG A 726 36.71 18.06 -3.30
N ALA A 727 35.99 17.45 -2.37
CA ALA A 727 36.14 16.04 -2.01
C ALA A 727 35.72 15.08 -3.13
N LEU A 728 34.72 15.45 -3.94
CA LEU A 728 34.35 14.70 -5.15
C LEU A 728 35.42 14.75 -6.23
N GLY A 729 36.27 15.79 -6.24
CA GLY A 729 37.40 15.92 -7.16
C GLY A 729 37.37 17.17 -8.04
N TYR A 730 36.41 18.07 -7.86
CA TYR A 730 36.41 19.36 -8.57
C TYR A 730 37.58 20.23 -8.10
N LYS A 731 38.33 20.74 -9.07
CA LYS A 731 39.47 21.62 -8.84
C LYS A 731 39.03 23.07 -8.66
N SER A 732 39.92 23.93 -8.17
CA SER A 732 39.59 25.28 -7.69
C SER A 732 39.45 26.27 -8.83
N ASP A 733 40.03 25.94 -9.98
CA ASP A 733 39.89 26.65 -11.24
C ASP A 733 38.51 26.46 -11.89
N VAL A 734 37.68 25.54 -11.40
CA VAL A 734 36.31 25.36 -11.90
C VAL A 734 35.48 26.62 -11.71
N HIS A 735 34.80 27.04 -12.79
CA HIS A 735 33.85 28.13 -12.76
C HIS A 735 32.52 27.68 -12.16
N ILE A 736 32.03 28.40 -11.16
CA ILE A 736 30.74 28.15 -10.51
C ILE A 736 29.82 29.33 -10.75
N TYR A 737 28.67 29.07 -11.37
CA TYR A 737 27.52 29.97 -11.38
C TYR A 737 26.65 29.68 -10.15
N VAL A 738 26.36 30.68 -9.32
CA VAL A 738 25.52 30.53 -8.14
C VAL A 738 24.14 31.14 -8.39
N ALA A 739 23.14 30.27 -8.35
CA ALA A 739 21.71 30.61 -8.39
C ALA A 739 21.19 30.67 -6.95
N SER A 740 20.95 31.87 -6.45
CA SER A 740 20.39 32.11 -5.12
C SER A 740 19.57 33.40 -5.09
N GLY A 741 18.68 33.51 -4.11
CA GLY A 741 18.21 34.80 -3.61
C GLY A 741 19.23 35.47 -2.69
N GLU A 742 18.75 36.31 -1.78
CA GLU A 742 19.56 36.95 -0.74
C GLU A 742 20.06 35.90 0.27
N ILE A 743 21.38 35.70 0.34
CA ILE A 743 22.00 34.71 1.21
C ILE A 743 22.10 35.25 2.63
N TYR A 744 21.62 34.47 3.59
CA TYR A 744 21.74 34.82 5.00
C TYR A 744 23.21 34.95 5.41
N GLY A 745 23.57 36.06 6.07
CA GLY A 745 24.95 36.38 6.43
C GLY A 745 25.82 36.91 5.28
N GLY A 746 25.26 37.07 4.07
CA GLY A 746 25.89 37.77 2.96
C GLY A 746 27.29 37.24 2.58
N GLU A 747 28.22 38.17 2.37
CA GLU A 747 29.59 37.88 1.92
C GLU A 747 30.39 37.04 2.91
N ASP A 748 30.19 37.22 4.22
CA ASP A 748 30.90 36.42 5.25
C ASP A 748 30.55 34.93 5.13
N THR A 749 29.29 34.63 4.84
CA THR A 749 28.81 33.24 4.68
C THR A 749 29.24 32.63 3.34
N LEU A 750 29.44 33.46 2.32
CA LEU A 750 29.97 33.04 1.01
C LEU A 750 31.49 32.90 0.96
N ALA A 751 32.23 33.59 1.83
CA ALA A 751 33.68 33.66 1.79
C ALA A 751 34.39 32.30 1.74
N PRO A 752 33.99 31.27 2.54
CA PRO A 752 34.61 29.94 2.45
C PRO A 752 34.40 29.28 1.08
N LEU A 753 33.23 29.43 0.47
CA LEU A 753 32.96 28.89 -0.87
C LEU A 753 33.82 29.57 -1.93
N LYS A 754 33.93 30.91 -1.87
CA LYS A 754 34.78 31.70 -2.79
C LYS A 754 36.26 31.37 -2.62
N LEU A 755 36.71 31.03 -1.40
CA LEU A 755 38.08 30.56 -1.17
C LEU A 755 38.35 29.21 -1.83
N LEU A 756 37.40 28.28 -1.78
CA LEU A 756 37.52 26.96 -2.40
C LEU A 756 37.39 27.02 -3.94
N PHE A 757 36.60 27.97 -4.44
CA PHE A 757 36.33 28.20 -5.86
C PHE A 757 36.33 29.71 -6.17
N PRO A 758 37.51 30.30 -6.46
CA PRO A 758 37.64 31.74 -6.74
C PRO A 758 36.92 32.19 -8.02
N ASN A 759 36.67 31.28 -8.97
CA ASN A 759 35.94 31.57 -10.21
C ASN A 759 34.42 31.54 -9.98
N TYR A 760 33.95 32.40 -9.09
CA TYR A 760 32.55 32.55 -8.67
C TYR A 760 31.82 33.58 -9.54
N HIS A 761 30.63 33.23 -10.03
CA HIS A 761 29.78 34.08 -10.87
C HIS A 761 28.32 34.01 -10.42
N THR A 762 27.60 35.11 -10.55
CA THR A 762 26.14 35.21 -10.42
C THR A 762 25.55 35.92 -11.65
N LYS A 763 24.21 35.92 -11.79
CA LYS A 763 23.52 36.69 -12.83
C LYS A 763 23.89 38.18 -12.82
N GLU A 764 24.09 38.77 -11.65
CA GLU A 764 24.50 40.17 -11.48
C GLU A 764 25.92 40.40 -12.00
N THR A 765 26.86 39.48 -11.74
CA THR A 765 28.25 39.62 -12.23
C THR A 765 28.41 39.34 -13.72
N LEU A 766 27.46 38.61 -14.32
CA LEU A 766 27.52 38.18 -15.71
C LEU A 766 26.66 39.03 -16.64
N SER A 767 25.80 39.90 -16.12
CA SER A 767 24.91 40.78 -16.89
C SER A 767 25.38 42.23 -16.77
N THR A 768 25.04 43.05 -17.77
CA THR A 768 25.07 44.50 -17.56
C THR A 768 23.85 44.93 -16.73
N GLU A 769 23.93 46.11 -16.12
CA GLU A 769 22.80 46.67 -15.37
C GLU A 769 21.57 46.84 -16.26
N GLU A 770 21.75 47.33 -17.49
CA GLU A 770 20.69 47.51 -18.49
C GLU A 770 20.00 46.18 -18.86
N GLU A 771 20.76 45.09 -18.99
CA GLU A 771 20.22 43.77 -19.33
C GLU A 771 19.35 43.19 -18.21
N LEU A 772 19.71 43.45 -16.95
CA LEU A 772 19.05 42.85 -15.79
C LEU A 772 17.89 43.70 -15.27
N THR A 773 17.94 45.02 -15.46
CA THR A 773 16.94 46.00 -14.98
C THR A 773 15.49 45.59 -15.25
N PRO A 774 15.10 45.08 -16.43
CA PRO A 774 13.71 44.68 -16.72
C PRO A 774 13.16 43.55 -15.82
N PHE A 775 14.04 42.83 -15.13
CA PHE A 775 13.69 41.65 -14.33
C PHE A 775 13.80 41.88 -12.83
N LEU A 776 14.54 42.90 -12.37
CA LEU A 776 14.86 43.13 -10.95
C LEU A 776 13.63 43.23 -10.03
N ALA A 777 12.53 43.80 -10.53
CA ALA A 777 11.29 43.94 -9.77
C ALA A 777 10.46 42.63 -9.65
N HIS A 778 10.85 41.57 -10.37
CA HIS A 778 10.04 40.36 -10.54
C HIS A 778 10.83 39.11 -10.15
N SER A 779 10.65 38.66 -8.91
CA SER A 779 11.37 37.52 -8.33
C SER A 779 11.23 36.22 -9.14
N SER A 780 10.07 35.99 -9.75
CA SER A 780 9.81 34.83 -10.60
C SER A 780 10.54 34.92 -11.94
N ARG A 781 10.68 36.11 -12.52
CA ARG A 781 11.44 36.28 -13.78
C ARG A 781 12.95 36.12 -13.52
N MET A 782 13.45 36.64 -12.40
CA MET A 782 14.82 36.41 -11.95
C MET A 782 15.11 34.93 -11.70
N ALA A 783 14.21 34.21 -11.03
CA ALA A 783 14.33 32.77 -10.82
C ALA A 783 14.25 31.96 -12.12
N ALA A 784 13.52 32.46 -13.14
CA ALA A 784 13.46 31.83 -14.45
C ALA A 784 14.79 31.92 -15.21
N ILE A 785 15.51 33.04 -15.10
CA ILE A 785 16.87 33.19 -15.65
C ILE A 785 17.81 32.17 -14.99
N ASP A 786 17.80 32.10 -13.65
CA ASP A 786 18.59 31.12 -12.90
C ASP A 786 18.25 29.68 -13.31
N PHE A 787 16.97 29.38 -13.56
CA PHE A 787 16.53 28.07 -14.04
C PHE A 787 17.17 27.70 -15.38
N ILE A 788 17.21 28.63 -16.33
CA ILE A 788 17.81 28.40 -17.65
C ILE A 788 19.30 28.11 -17.51
N VAL A 789 20.04 28.96 -16.77
CA VAL A 789 21.49 28.78 -16.58
C VAL A 789 21.80 27.46 -15.87
N CYS A 790 20.99 27.07 -14.87
CA CYS A 790 21.13 25.78 -14.19
C CYS A 790 20.90 24.60 -15.14
N ASP A 791 19.89 24.64 -16.01
CA ASP A 791 19.65 23.58 -17.01
C ASP A 791 20.74 23.53 -18.09
N GLY A 792 21.34 24.67 -18.43
CA GLY A 792 22.44 24.80 -19.41
C GLY A 792 23.83 24.40 -18.91
N SER A 793 24.00 24.20 -17.60
CA SER A 793 25.27 23.79 -16.97
C SER A 793 25.63 22.31 -17.23
N ASP A 794 26.92 21.98 -17.15
CA ASP A 794 27.37 20.58 -17.27
C ASP A 794 27.02 19.79 -16.02
N ALA A 795 27.29 20.37 -14.85
CA ALA A 795 26.94 19.81 -13.56
C ALA A 795 26.05 20.80 -12.80
N PHE A 796 24.84 20.35 -12.47
CA PHE A 796 23.93 21.09 -11.59
C PHE A 796 24.10 20.57 -10.17
N VAL A 797 24.30 21.45 -9.19
CA VAL A 797 24.52 21.10 -7.79
C VAL A 797 23.47 21.80 -6.94
N THR A 798 22.98 21.14 -5.89
CA THR A 798 22.08 21.77 -4.93
C THR A 798 22.65 21.66 -3.52
N ASN A 799 22.31 22.60 -2.65
CA ASN A 799 22.60 22.48 -1.21
C ASN A 799 21.40 21.91 -0.41
N ASN A 800 20.24 21.85 -1.04
CA ASN A 800 18.96 21.42 -0.48
C ASN A 800 18.10 20.78 -1.59
N ASN A 801 17.07 20.02 -1.22
CA ASN A 801 16.11 19.36 -2.11
C ASN A 801 14.80 20.16 -2.29
N GLY A 802 14.90 21.48 -2.51
CA GLY A 802 13.74 22.37 -2.68
C GLY A 802 13.02 22.24 -4.04
N ASN A 803 11.98 23.05 -4.26
CA ASN A 803 11.12 22.98 -5.46
C ASN A 803 11.88 23.14 -6.79
N MET A 804 12.80 24.11 -6.86
CA MET A 804 13.63 24.34 -8.05
C MET A 804 14.55 23.14 -8.34
N ALA A 805 15.18 22.62 -7.28
CA ALA A 805 16.00 21.42 -7.36
C ALA A 805 15.21 20.24 -7.95
N LYS A 806 14.02 19.97 -7.42
CA LYS A 806 13.14 18.90 -7.89
C LYS A 806 12.84 19.03 -9.39
N ILE A 807 12.37 20.19 -9.86
CA ILE A 807 12.03 20.38 -11.28
C ILE A 807 13.25 20.25 -12.20
N LEU A 808 14.38 20.86 -11.83
CA LEU A 808 15.61 20.79 -12.63
C LEU A 808 16.17 19.38 -12.69
N VAL A 809 16.14 18.62 -11.59
CA VAL A 809 16.58 17.20 -11.59
C VAL A 809 15.76 16.39 -12.58
N GLY A 810 14.43 16.50 -12.57
CA GLY A 810 13.59 15.77 -13.53
C GLY A 810 13.79 16.23 -14.97
N ARG A 811 13.94 17.54 -15.20
CA ARG A 811 14.23 18.10 -16.53
C ARG A 811 15.56 17.60 -17.09
N ARG A 812 16.62 17.64 -16.27
CA ARG A 812 17.96 17.18 -16.64
C ARG A 812 18.02 15.67 -16.88
N ARG A 813 17.21 14.87 -16.18
CA ARG A 813 16.98 13.44 -16.50
C ARG A 813 16.31 13.28 -17.87
N TYR A 814 15.21 13.98 -18.10
CA TYR A 814 14.44 13.91 -19.34
C TYR A 814 15.26 14.29 -20.58
N PHE A 815 16.09 15.34 -20.49
CA PHE A 815 16.98 15.79 -21.57
C PHE A 815 18.38 15.17 -21.48
N GLY A 816 18.44 13.84 -21.35
CA GLY A 816 19.68 13.06 -21.54
C GLY A 816 20.51 12.85 -20.28
N HIS A 817 19.88 12.76 -19.09
CA HIS A 817 20.57 12.46 -17.83
C HIS A 817 21.82 13.30 -17.57
N LYS A 818 21.70 14.63 -17.69
CA LYS A 818 22.79 15.56 -17.40
C LYS A 818 23.19 15.48 -15.91
N ARG A 819 24.50 15.62 -15.63
CA ARG A 819 25.07 15.47 -14.28
C ARG A 819 24.36 16.37 -13.28
N THR A 820 23.87 15.78 -12.19
CA THR A 820 23.09 16.48 -11.17
C THR A 820 23.45 15.97 -9.78
N ILE A 821 24.10 16.79 -8.97
CA ILE A 821 24.64 16.41 -7.67
C ILE A 821 23.73 16.96 -6.58
N ARG A 822 23.12 16.07 -5.81
CA ARG A 822 22.35 16.38 -4.61
C ARG A 822 23.14 15.91 -3.39
N PRO A 823 23.06 16.60 -2.24
CA PRO A 823 23.79 16.17 -1.06
C PRO A 823 23.04 15.07 -0.33
N SER A 824 23.73 13.99 0.03
CA SER A 824 23.24 13.00 1.00
C SER A 824 23.34 13.57 2.42
N ALA A 825 22.61 14.65 2.69
CA ALA A 825 22.82 15.55 3.84
C ALA A 825 22.86 14.82 5.20
N LYS A 826 21.98 13.84 5.39
CA LYS A 826 21.91 13.01 6.59
C LYS A 826 23.21 12.24 6.86
N GLN A 827 23.83 11.71 5.81
CA GLN A 827 25.07 10.94 5.91
C GLN A 827 26.31 11.83 5.92
N LEU A 828 26.25 12.99 5.25
CA LEU A 828 27.35 13.95 5.20
C LEU A 828 27.49 14.75 6.51
N TYR A 829 26.41 15.02 7.23
CA TYR A 829 26.44 15.84 8.44
C TYR A 829 27.44 15.35 9.52
N PRO A 830 27.42 14.06 9.94
CA PRO A 830 28.42 13.56 10.90
C PRO A 830 29.86 13.69 10.40
N LEU A 831 30.05 13.56 9.08
CA LEU A 831 31.37 13.65 8.45
C LEU A 831 31.90 15.10 8.46
N PHE A 832 31.04 16.08 8.22
CA PHE A 832 31.39 17.50 8.35
C PHE A 832 31.74 17.87 9.80
N MET A 833 30.97 17.38 10.78
CA MET A 833 31.24 17.63 12.20
C MET A 833 32.58 17.03 12.65
N ASN A 834 32.98 15.90 12.08
CA ASN A 834 34.25 15.24 12.40
C ASN A 834 35.42 15.66 11.49
N ARG A 835 35.24 16.67 10.63
CA ARG A 835 36.20 17.06 9.59
C ARG A 835 37.60 17.35 10.13
N SER A 836 37.69 17.97 11.30
CA SER A 836 38.97 18.37 11.95
C SER A 836 39.78 17.18 12.45
N ASN A 837 39.16 16.03 12.67
CA ASN A 837 39.78 14.85 13.27
C ASN A 837 40.20 13.79 12.23
N ILE A 838 39.97 14.05 10.94
CA ILE A 838 40.28 13.12 9.85
C ILE A 838 41.12 13.79 8.77
N SER A 839 41.98 13.00 8.10
CA SER A 839 42.78 13.49 6.98
C SER A 839 41.91 13.84 5.77
N TRP A 840 42.44 14.68 4.88
CA TRP A 840 41.73 15.05 3.65
C TRP A 840 41.41 13.83 2.78
N ASP A 841 42.35 12.90 2.63
CA ASP A 841 42.15 11.70 1.82
C ASP A 841 41.05 10.79 2.39
N ALA A 842 41.02 10.63 3.72
CA ALA A 842 39.97 9.88 4.40
C ALA A 842 38.60 10.58 4.25
N PHE A 843 38.55 11.90 4.44
CA PHE A 843 37.34 12.69 4.22
C PHE A 843 36.84 12.58 2.78
N SER A 844 37.73 12.76 1.81
CA SER A 844 37.41 12.69 0.38
C SER A 844 36.88 11.33 -0.03
N SER A 845 37.55 10.25 0.39
CA SER A 845 37.10 8.87 0.13
C SER A 845 35.72 8.56 0.73
N GLN A 846 35.45 9.06 1.95
CA GLN A 846 34.15 8.88 2.60
C GLN A 846 33.06 9.69 1.91
N VAL A 847 33.30 10.96 1.54
CA VAL A 847 32.36 11.78 0.77
C VAL A 847 32.02 11.10 -0.56
N GLN A 848 33.02 10.62 -1.30
CA GLN A 848 32.80 9.92 -2.57
C GLN A 848 31.94 8.67 -2.40
N THR A 849 32.13 7.93 -1.30
CA THR A 849 31.34 6.74 -0.98
C THR A 849 29.91 7.09 -0.62
N ILE A 850 29.70 8.08 0.25
CA ILE A 850 28.39 8.56 0.70
C ILE A 850 27.57 9.15 -0.47
N GLN A 851 28.24 9.83 -1.39
CA GLN A 851 27.61 10.48 -2.54
C GLN A 851 27.30 9.53 -3.71
N LYS A 852 27.70 8.24 -3.64
CA LYS A 852 27.22 7.24 -4.60
C LYS A 852 25.69 7.19 -4.55
N GLY A 853 25.04 7.25 -5.71
CA GLY A 853 23.58 7.34 -5.79
C GLY A 853 23.01 8.74 -5.48
N PHE A 854 23.83 9.79 -5.47
CA PHE A 854 23.36 11.18 -5.33
C PHE A 854 24.00 12.13 -6.36
N ILE A 855 24.63 11.57 -7.39
CA ILE A 855 25.35 12.32 -8.43
C ILE A 855 24.59 12.36 -9.77
N GLY A 856 23.35 11.89 -9.87
CA GLY A 856 22.49 12.03 -11.05
C GLY A 856 22.56 10.86 -12.02
N GLU A 857 22.93 9.67 -11.54
CA GLU A 857 23.01 8.48 -12.39
C GLU A 857 21.60 8.02 -12.85
N PRO A 858 21.46 7.42 -14.05
CA PRO A 858 20.15 6.98 -14.55
C PRO A 858 19.43 6.00 -13.61
N MET A 859 20.19 5.11 -12.98
CA MET A 859 19.67 4.07 -12.05
C MET A 859 19.62 4.54 -10.59
N GLU A 860 19.77 5.84 -10.32
CA GLU A 860 19.78 6.41 -8.97
C GLU A 860 18.47 6.20 -8.20
N ILE A 861 17.34 6.21 -8.90
CA ILE A 861 16.00 6.09 -8.31
C ILE A 861 15.23 5.07 -9.13
N THR A 862 14.65 4.07 -8.48
CA THR A 862 13.82 3.06 -9.15
C THR A 862 12.64 3.74 -9.87
N PRO A 863 12.35 3.40 -11.14
CA PRO A 863 11.19 3.90 -11.85
C PRO A 863 9.90 3.78 -11.02
N GLY A 864 9.17 4.88 -10.81
CA GLY A 864 7.94 4.90 -10.01
C GLY A 864 8.12 5.11 -8.49
N ARG A 865 9.36 5.25 -7.99
CA ARG A 865 9.66 5.84 -6.68
C ARG A 865 10.09 7.31 -6.81
N GLY A 866 9.79 8.13 -5.81
CA GLY A 866 10.12 9.55 -5.76
C GLY A 866 9.00 10.47 -6.28
N GLU A 867 9.15 11.77 -6.06
CA GLU A 867 8.22 12.77 -6.60
C GLU A 867 8.35 12.87 -8.12
N PHE A 868 7.23 12.89 -8.84
CA PHE A 868 7.19 12.93 -10.31
C PHE A 868 8.09 14.02 -10.91
N HIS A 869 8.09 15.22 -10.34
CA HIS A 869 8.86 16.35 -10.88
C HIS A 869 10.38 16.15 -10.79
N ALA A 870 10.87 15.36 -9.82
CA ALA A 870 12.27 14.98 -9.68
C ALA A 870 12.61 13.67 -10.41
N ASN A 871 11.65 12.76 -10.52
CA ASN A 871 11.80 11.48 -11.20
C ASN A 871 10.61 11.19 -12.14
N PRO A 872 10.59 11.75 -13.37
CA PRO A 872 9.52 11.57 -14.34
C PRO A 872 9.63 10.21 -15.05
N ALA A 873 9.66 9.11 -14.29
CA ALA A 873 9.98 7.76 -14.78
C ALA A 873 9.08 7.29 -15.94
N ALA A 874 7.82 7.72 -15.97
CA ALA A 874 6.89 7.41 -17.06
C ALA A 874 7.31 8.00 -18.43
N CYS A 875 8.28 8.93 -18.41
CA CYS A 875 8.72 9.73 -19.53
C CYS A 875 10.21 9.58 -19.83
N ILE A 876 10.87 8.59 -19.24
CA ILE A 876 12.28 8.24 -19.51
C ILE A 876 12.28 6.83 -20.11
N CYS A 877 12.84 6.69 -21.31
CA CYS A 877 12.94 5.43 -22.04
C CYS A 877 14.40 5.05 -22.27
N GLU A 878 14.66 3.76 -22.44
CA GLU A 878 15.97 3.21 -22.76
C GLU A 878 16.10 2.94 -24.27
N LYS A 879 17.29 3.15 -24.85
CA LYS A 879 17.60 2.83 -26.25
C LYS A 879 17.89 1.33 -26.37
N THR A 880 17.01 0.57 -27.02
CA THR A 880 17.24 -0.85 -27.29
C THR A 880 18.25 -1.04 -28.44
N GLY A 881 19.48 -1.52 -28.18
CA GLY A 881 20.43 -1.73 -29.29
C GLY A 881 21.91 -2.13 -29.09
N ILE A 882 22.44 -2.49 -27.91
CA ILE A 882 23.82 -3.02 -27.80
C ILE A 882 23.85 -4.22 -26.84
N LYS A 883 23.91 -5.44 -27.40
CA LYS A 883 24.36 -6.62 -26.66
C LYS A 883 25.87 -6.46 -26.41
N SER A 884 26.28 -6.36 -25.15
CA SER A 884 27.69 -6.44 -24.79
C SER A 884 28.20 -7.88 -24.97
N VAL A 885 29.36 -7.97 -25.61
CA VAL A 885 30.10 -9.17 -25.97
C VAL A 885 30.59 -9.90 -24.72
N VAL A 886 30.13 -11.14 -24.50
CA VAL A 886 30.91 -12.21 -23.85
C VAL A 886 30.57 -13.55 -24.53
N GLY A 887 31.54 -14.10 -25.27
CA GLY A 887 31.70 -15.53 -25.58
C GLY A 887 30.64 -16.21 -26.45
N SER A 888 30.81 -16.15 -27.77
CA SER A 888 30.20 -17.08 -28.71
C SER A 888 30.90 -18.43 -28.70
N ASP A 889 30.14 -19.53 -28.72
CA ASP A 889 30.53 -20.71 -29.47
C ASP A 889 29.31 -21.33 -30.17
N SER A 890 29.50 -21.65 -31.45
CA SER A 890 28.47 -21.92 -32.45
C SER A 890 28.21 -23.41 -32.64
N ARG A 891 26.95 -23.80 -32.89
CA ARG A 891 26.57 -24.70 -34.00
C ARG A 891 25.06 -24.66 -34.30
N SER A 892 24.76 -24.68 -35.59
CA SER A 892 23.51 -24.36 -36.28
C SER A 892 22.51 -25.51 -36.36
N ASN A 893 21.21 -25.19 -36.44
CA ASN A 893 20.38 -25.55 -37.60
C ASN A 893 19.08 -24.73 -37.67
N ARG A 894 18.67 -24.44 -38.91
CA ARG A 894 17.52 -23.61 -39.33
C ARG A 894 16.20 -24.36 -39.20
N GLU A 895 15.13 -23.65 -38.84
CA GLU A 895 13.82 -23.69 -39.52
C GLU A 895 12.93 -22.52 -39.06
N THR A 896 11.93 -22.19 -39.88
CA THR A 896 11.30 -20.87 -39.99
C THR A 896 9.82 -20.92 -39.55
N VAL A 897 9.31 -19.80 -39.00
CA VAL A 897 7.91 -19.29 -39.04
C VAL A 897 7.08 -19.29 -37.73
N ASN A 898 6.54 -18.08 -37.45
CA ASN A 898 5.35 -17.65 -36.69
C ASN A 898 5.41 -17.25 -35.19
N SER A 899 5.44 -15.91 -35.01
CA SER A 899 4.60 -15.06 -34.14
C SER A 899 4.14 -15.59 -32.78
N THR A 900 4.67 -15.00 -31.71
CA THR A 900 3.90 -14.54 -30.52
C THR A 900 4.79 -13.68 -29.61
N GLU A 901 4.15 -12.73 -28.94
CA GLU A 901 4.72 -11.65 -28.12
C GLU A 901 5.63 -12.17 -26.99
N ILE A 902 6.87 -11.64 -26.93
CA ILE A 902 7.80 -11.92 -25.82
C ILE A 902 8.34 -10.60 -25.28
N SER A 903 7.88 -10.25 -24.09
CA SER A 903 8.30 -9.13 -23.26
C SER A 903 9.62 -9.48 -22.55
N ASN A 904 10.73 -8.93 -23.03
CA ASN A 904 12.05 -9.03 -22.39
C ASN A 904 12.24 -7.93 -21.33
N LYS A 905 12.40 -8.34 -20.06
CA LYS A 905 12.95 -7.56 -18.94
C LYS A 905 14.47 -7.77 -18.83
N PRO A 906 15.27 -6.74 -18.48
CA PRO A 906 16.51 -6.89 -17.73
C PRO A 906 16.36 -6.28 -16.31
N ILE A 907 16.54 -7.06 -15.23
CA ILE A 907 17.78 -7.29 -14.45
C ILE A 907 18.23 -6.05 -13.66
N GLY A 908 18.18 -6.20 -12.33
CA GLY A 908 18.39 -5.16 -11.33
C GLY A 908 19.85 -4.90 -10.96
N GLY A 909 20.11 -3.62 -10.68
CA GLY A 909 21.23 -3.12 -9.89
C GLY A 909 20.73 -2.47 -8.58
N PRO A 910 21.64 -2.11 -7.67
CA PRO A 910 21.44 -2.06 -6.22
C PRO A 910 20.59 -0.86 -5.74
N THR A 911 19.76 -1.07 -4.72
CA THR A 911 18.90 -0.03 -4.13
C THR A 911 19.57 0.76 -3.00
N TYR A 912 19.64 2.08 -3.23
CA TYR A 912 19.98 3.16 -2.30
C TYR A 912 18.81 3.54 -1.37
N PRO A 913 19.08 4.24 -0.25
CA PRO A 913 18.10 4.56 0.78
C PRO A 913 17.05 5.59 0.32
N ILE A 914 15.79 5.33 0.68
CA ILE A 914 14.64 6.20 0.43
C ILE A 914 14.63 7.32 1.47
N TYR A 915 14.61 8.57 1.02
CA TYR A 915 14.24 9.72 1.83
C TYR A 915 12.71 9.80 1.93
N THR A 916 12.17 9.58 3.11
CA THR A 916 10.82 10.04 3.49
C THR A 916 10.93 11.46 4.00
N ASP A 917 10.78 12.43 3.09
CA ASP A 917 10.48 13.81 3.50
C ASP A 917 8.98 13.89 3.76
N GLU A 918 8.62 13.73 5.03
CA GLU A 918 7.46 14.38 5.62
C GLU A 918 7.62 15.89 5.38
N GLU A 919 7.15 16.40 4.23
CA GLU A 919 6.58 17.75 4.25
C GLU A 919 5.47 17.71 5.29
N ALA A 920 5.59 18.57 6.29
CA ALA A 920 4.64 18.72 7.39
C ALA A 920 3.22 18.91 6.85
N ASP A 921 2.46 17.82 6.76
CA ASP A 921 1.02 17.83 6.61
C ASP A 921 0.44 18.16 7.98
N ARG A 922 0.17 19.45 8.22
CA ARG A 922 -0.85 19.90 9.17
C ARG A 922 -1.95 20.65 8.42
N PRO A 923 -3.20 20.60 8.91
CA PRO A 923 -4.34 21.23 8.24
C PRO A 923 -4.16 22.75 8.16
N ASP A 924 -4.46 23.34 7.01
CA ASP A 924 -4.60 24.79 6.87
C ASP A 924 -5.82 25.28 7.68
N THR A 925 -5.62 25.66 8.94
CA THR A 925 -6.52 26.59 9.63
C THR A 925 -5.91 27.99 9.54
N GLU A 926 -6.22 28.71 8.48
CA GLU A 926 -6.02 30.17 8.42
C GLU A 926 -7.34 30.82 7.99
N ASP A 927 -8.05 31.29 9.01
CA ASP A 927 -9.07 32.35 8.91
C ASP A 927 -8.37 33.71 8.78
N ASP A 928 -8.95 34.56 7.94
CA ASP A 928 -8.57 35.96 7.73
C ASP A 928 -9.29 36.84 8.77
N PRO A 929 -8.58 37.64 9.58
CA PRO A 929 -9.20 38.54 10.53
C PRO A 929 -9.46 39.91 9.89
N SER A 930 -10.60 40.07 9.22
CA SER A 930 -11.21 41.39 9.05
C SER A 930 -12.69 41.27 8.66
N GLY A 931 -13.57 41.60 9.61
CA GLY A 931 -15.01 41.64 9.39
C GLY A 931 -15.79 41.69 10.70
N ILE A 932 -15.62 42.77 11.46
CA ILE A 932 -16.52 43.12 12.57
C ILE A 932 -17.84 43.63 11.97
N GLY A 933 -18.98 43.11 12.45
CA GLY A 933 -20.29 43.75 12.27
C GLY A 933 -21.52 42.83 12.28
N GLU A 934 -22.04 42.56 13.49
CA GLU A 934 -23.47 42.43 13.89
C GLU A 934 -24.32 41.23 13.38
N MET A 935 -24.70 40.30 14.30
CA MET A 935 -26.04 40.13 14.95
C MET A 935 -27.08 39.42 14.04
N ILE A 936 -27.92 38.44 14.39
CA ILE A 936 -28.46 37.86 15.65
C ILE A 936 -29.25 36.56 15.27
N ASP A 937 -29.27 35.56 16.19
CA ASP A 937 -30.28 34.52 16.54
C ASP A 937 -30.87 33.47 15.56
N MET A 938 -30.74 32.18 15.94
CA MET A 938 -31.77 31.19 16.41
C MET A 938 -32.57 30.55 15.24
N GLU A 939 -32.90 29.25 15.14
CA GLU A 939 -33.26 28.19 16.09
C GLU A 939 -32.89 26.81 15.53
N ALA A 940 -32.78 25.83 16.42
CA ALA A 940 -32.71 24.41 16.15
C ALA A 940 -34.12 23.81 16.25
N GLU A 941 -34.51 22.89 15.38
CA GLU A 941 -35.50 21.86 15.70
C GLU A 941 -35.14 20.53 15.03
N ASP A 942 -35.15 19.52 15.89
CA ASP A 942 -35.05 18.09 15.71
C ASP A 942 -36.44 17.53 15.37
N ASP A 943 -36.53 16.47 14.55
CA ASP A 943 -37.38 15.32 14.90
C ASP A 943 -37.32 14.20 13.85
N SER A 944 -37.03 13.02 14.38
CA SER A 944 -37.24 11.71 13.78
C SER A 944 -38.67 11.20 14.06
N LEU A 945 -39.36 10.56 13.11
CA LEU A 945 -40.27 9.45 13.45
C LEU A 945 -40.76 8.61 12.25
N ALA A 946 -40.41 7.33 12.35
CA ALA A 946 -41.10 6.07 12.06
C ALA A 946 -42.11 5.85 10.89
N SER A 947 -41.94 4.63 10.38
CA SER A 947 -42.79 3.73 9.58
C SER A 947 -44.28 3.58 9.93
N ARG A 948 -45.09 3.23 8.91
CA ARG A 948 -46.13 2.15 8.88
C ARG A 948 -46.78 2.11 7.48
N VAL A 949 -46.64 1.05 6.68
CA VAL A 949 -47.48 -0.20 6.58
C VAL A 949 -48.88 0.03 6.00
N ASP A 950 -49.09 -0.45 4.76
CA ASP A 950 -50.19 -1.28 4.23
C ASP A 950 -50.22 -1.12 2.67
N SER A 951 -50.04 -2.16 1.82
CA SER A 951 -50.90 -3.35 1.60
C SER A 951 -52.32 -2.92 1.15
N VAL A 952 -53.00 -3.35 0.10
CA VAL A 952 -52.94 -4.40 -0.93
C VAL A 952 -53.94 -3.96 -2.03
N LEU A 953 -53.66 -4.27 -3.30
CA LEU A 953 -54.64 -4.47 -4.40
C LEU A 953 -53.80 -5.06 -5.56
N GLU A 954 -53.64 -6.39 -5.58
CA GLU A 954 -54.40 -7.31 -6.43
C GLU A 954 -54.09 -7.11 -7.93
N GLU A 955 -53.36 -8.06 -8.54
CA GLU A 955 -53.90 -9.32 -9.07
C GLU A 955 -54.36 -9.13 -10.53
N ILE A 956 -53.45 -9.35 -11.48
CA ILE A 956 -53.79 -9.63 -12.89
C ILE A 956 -52.79 -10.68 -13.43
N LEU A 957 -53.25 -11.95 -13.38
CA LEU A 957 -53.02 -13.09 -14.32
C LEU A 957 -51.66 -13.81 -14.22
N SER A 958 -51.49 -15.02 -13.65
CA SER A 958 -52.15 -16.35 -13.80
C SER A 958 -51.97 -17.02 -15.18
N ASP A 959 -51.06 -18.00 -15.25
CA ASP A 959 -51.33 -19.41 -15.63
C ASP A 959 -50.11 -20.31 -15.34
#